data_AF-A0A8H8C8Z1-F1
#
_entry.id   AF-A0A8H8C8Z1-F1
#
_cell.length_a   1.000
_cell.length_b   1.000
_cell.length_c   1.000
_cell.angle_alpha   90.00
_cell.angle_beta   90.00
_cell.angle_gamma   90.00
#
_symmetry.space_group_name_H-M   'P 1'
#
loop_
_entity.id
_entity.type
_entity.pdbx_description
1 polymer ?
#
loop_
_entity_poly.entity_id
_entity_poly.type
_entity_poly.pdbx_seq_one_letter_code
_entity_poly.pdbx_strand_id
1 'polypeptide(L)'
;MPSFATKTIRVKGLSLDLTREEFDQLAIELGSAPVKKKRFFRSSKETIPVESVTTSLAPQFGEQIGTVTFPSETRKDKAIRQSGRWSCDDKFDGITVLHSGPRPDIDICAIHGLNGNAFNTWSSDSVMWLRDLLPKTEPFEASRVLTFGYNSNLRDRNSLSGIQEWSIDLLNHVSSVRATEEPNGMPPIDARHYPLAPDRRWYEGRGLRPERQPRALHGRQTELQSLNDLVVICQRDNHSAIAVTGIGGIGKTEVLLEIARQQINQMNVFFIYAKDESSLKGAYHYIARQLGHLVIDQDRSSQSTALDIWNNLTQDEKVDRFRQWLRRPENTETLFLLDDLDGLKTQELIADAIPHEAQTILFSSRNPVLCEQLNRQSHHIRLCSMEQDEVVQIMEEMLQKMSEVAHRTIFRRKTLQRIAAALEGHPMASRVAIRYISRVLAQEASEEPDSTFLGIMQGSDFESRKHFLEYKPVGEQSIMDAFLTSRQRLQDPDGMAWKLMQFSVFLETSDPTLDFRQFFYQISRSCSIQQSNFPDYDVLTASKVMISEGFADIEAVSFGEPAAGSIPAKFHPIWLECTLQFMGESNRIRYMRQVLMICHLTVSNPDRGFSPAVYRRHLKRCMDVCKAFRLDMNSLSLNMEVCEWVARFSAER
;
A
#
# COMPACT_ATOMS: atom_id res chain seq x y z
N MET A 1 0.33 36.80 -10.36
CA MET A 1 0.45 35.34 -10.43
C MET A 1 0.25 34.95 -11.88
N PRO A 2 1.04 34.03 -12.46
CA PRO A 2 0.71 33.53 -13.79
C PRO A 2 -0.67 32.87 -13.73
N SER A 3 -1.53 33.23 -14.69
CA SER A 3 -2.89 32.70 -14.80
C SER A 3 -2.83 31.32 -15.48
N PHE A 4 -3.58 30.34 -14.98
CA PHE A 4 -3.51 28.95 -15.46
C PHE A 4 -4.54 28.70 -16.57
N ALA A 5 -5.81 29.05 -16.33
CA ALA A 5 -6.85 29.15 -17.36
C ALA A 5 -6.87 30.56 -17.96
N THR A 6 -6.88 30.70 -19.30
CA THR A 6 -6.63 32.00 -19.96
C THR A 6 -7.75 33.02 -19.70
N LYS A 7 -9.01 32.61 -19.89
CA LYS A 7 -10.19 33.49 -19.80
C LYS A 7 -11.26 33.05 -18.80
N THR A 8 -11.08 31.90 -18.15
CA THR A 8 -12.14 31.23 -17.38
C THR A 8 -11.75 31.05 -15.92
N ILE A 9 -12.74 31.16 -15.02
CA ILE A 9 -12.60 30.81 -13.60
C ILE A 9 -13.62 29.74 -13.21
N ARG A 10 -13.27 28.97 -12.19
CA ARG A 10 -14.19 28.14 -11.41
C ARG A 10 -14.59 28.91 -10.15
N VAL A 11 -15.87 28.85 -9.81
CA VAL A 11 -16.49 29.48 -8.65
C VAL A 11 -17.04 28.38 -7.74
N LYS A 12 -16.74 28.44 -6.45
CA LYS A 12 -17.13 27.46 -5.42
C LYS A 12 -17.85 28.13 -4.26
N GLY A 13 -18.50 27.35 -3.40
CA GLY A 13 -19.25 27.86 -2.25
C GLY A 13 -20.61 28.45 -2.63
N LEU A 14 -21.21 28.06 -3.75
CA LEU A 14 -22.50 28.58 -4.18
C LEU A 14 -23.65 27.75 -3.58
N SER A 15 -24.72 28.42 -3.16
CA SER A 15 -25.91 27.77 -2.60
C SER A 15 -26.59 26.86 -3.62
N LEU A 16 -27.15 25.73 -3.19
CA LEU A 16 -27.96 24.84 -4.04
C LEU A 16 -29.22 25.52 -4.60
N ASP A 17 -29.75 26.51 -3.88
CA ASP A 17 -30.92 27.28 -4.30
C ASP A 17 -30.60 28.37 -5.34
N LEU A 18 -29.31 28.62 -5.62
CA LEU A 18 -28.91 29.63 -6.60
C LEU A 18 -29.33 29.18 -8.00
N THR A 19 -30.19 29.98 -8.62
CA THR A 19 -30.66 29.73 -9.99
C THR A 19 -29.59 30.10 -11.02
N ARG A 20 -29.73 29.55 -12.23
CA ARG A 20 -28.78 29.86 -13.31
C ARG A 20 -28.86 31.32 -13.72
N GLU A 21 -30.06 31.88 -13.77
CA GLU A 21 -30.29 33.29 -14.12
C GLU A 21 -29.64 34.24 -13.10
N GLU A 22 -29.73 33.93 -11.81
CA GLU A 22 -29.07 34.70 -10.75
C GLU A 22 -27.55 34.62 -10.86
N PHE A 23 -27.01 33.42 -11.13
CA PHE A 23 -25.56 33.24 -11.32
C PHE A 23 -25.04 34.02 -12.54
N ASP A 24 -25.78 34.00 -13.65
CA ASP A 24 -25.42 34.70 -14.88
C ASP A 24 -25.39 36.21 -14.68
N GLN A 25 -26.39 36.77 -14.00
CA GLN A 25 -26.44 38.19 -13.67
C GLN A 25 -25.24 38.61 -12.81
N LEU A 26 -24.90 37.81 -11.79
CA LEU A 26 -23.75 38.06 -10.93
C LEU A 26 -22.42 37.98 -11.70
N ALA A 27 -22.30 37.03 -12.63
CA ALA A 27 -21.12 36.89 -13.48
C ALA A 27 -20.92 38.10 -14.42
N ILE A 28 -22.01 38.66 -14.97
CA ILE A 28 -21.99 39.88 -15.78
C ILE A 28 -21.56 41.10 -14.94
N GLU A 29 -22.09 41.24 -13.73
CA GLU A 29 -21.73 42.33 -12.81
C GLU A 29 -20.24 42.31 -12.47
N LEU A 30 -19.70 41.13 -12.14
CA LEU A 30 -18.27 40.94 -11.86
C LEU A 30 -17.38 41.26 -13.06
N GLY A 31 -17.82 40.89 -14.26
CA GLY A 31 -17.10 41.20 -15.49
C GLY A 31 -17.10 42.70 -15.85
N SER A 32 -18.13 43.44 -15.40
CA SER A 32 -18.37 44.85 -15.73
C SER A 32 -17.61 45.85 -14.84
N ALA A 33 -16.71 45.36 -13.98
CA ALA A 33 -15.87 46.15 -13.07
C ALA A 33 -15.16 47.36 -13.72
N PRO A 34 -15.05 48.52 -13.03
CA PRO A 34 -14.55 49.77 -13.61
C PRO A 34 -13.15 49.66 -14.21
N VAL A 35 -12.99 50.16 -15.45
CA VAL A 35 -11.72 50.20 -16.16
C VAL A 35 -11.07 51.57 -15.92
N LYS A 36 -9.83 51.60 -15.42
CA LYS A 36 -9.01 52.83 -15.45
C LYS A 36 -8.58 53.07 -16.90
N LYS A 37 -9.19 54.04 -17.59
CA LYS A 37 -8.59 54.61 -18.81
C LYS A 37 -7.50 55.59 -18.39
N LYS A 38 -6.26 55.37 -18.84
CA LYS A 38 -5.25 56.43 -18.85
C LYS A 38 -5.48 57.28 -20.10
N ARG A 39 -6.11 58.44 -19.96
CA ARG A 39 -5.93 59.55 -20.92
C ARG A 39 -5.01 60.58 -20.27
N PHE A 40 -4.09 61.12 -21.08
CA PHE A 40 -3.19 62.19 -20.68
C PHE A 40 -4.03 63.32 -20.05
N PHE A 41 -3.86 63.53 -18.74
CA PHE A 41 -4.52 64.54 -17.92
C PHE A 41 -6.00 64.34 -17.49
N ARG A 42 -6.40 63.13 -17.03
CA ARG A 42 -7.33 62.88 -15.89
C ARG A 42 -7.69 61.39 -15.81
N SER A 43 -7.69 60.81 -14.61
CA SER A 43 -8.23 59.45 -14.41
C SER A 43 -9.73 59.52 -14.10
N SER A 44 -10.58 59.14 -15.07
CA SER A 44 -11.97 58.79 -14.80
C SER A 44 -12.10 57.26 -14.65
N LYS A 45 -12.93 56.82 -13.69
CA LYS A 45 -13.37 55.42 -13.60
C LYS A 45 -14.59 55.30 -14.51
N GLU A 46 -14.46 54.58 -15.61
CA GLU A 46 -15.57 54.30 -16.52
C GLU A 46 -15.85 52.80 -16.44
N THR A 47 -17.06 52.41 -16.05
CA THR A 47 -17.56 51.04 -16.09
C THR A 47 -17.92 50.71 -17.53
N ILE A 48 -17.16 49.82 -18.17
CA ILE A 48 -17.48 49.32 -19.51
C ILE A 48 -18.26 48.01 -19.32
N PRO A 49 -19.55 47.97 -19.65
CA PRO A 49 -20.37 46.78 -19.48
C PRO A 49 -19.76 45.58 -20.22
N VAL A 50 -19.88 44.40 -19.62
CA VAL A 50 -19.72 43.14 -20.36
C VAL A 50 -21.09 42.79 -20.93
N GLU A 51 -21.20 42.74 -22.26
CA GLU A 51 -22.46 42.42 -22.93
C GLU A 51 -22.86 40.95 -22.80
N SER A 52 -21.89 40.04 -22.63
CA SER A 52 -22.16 38.63 -22.33
C SER A 52 -20.94 37.91 -21.75
N VAL A 53 -21.20 36.95 -20.87
CA VAL A 53 -20.25 35.96 -20.35
C VAL A 53 -20.81 34.56 -20.63
N THR A 54 -19.94 33.57 -20.73
CA THR A 54 -20.39 32.17 -20.87
C THR A 54 -20.24 31.46 -19.54
N THR A 55 -21.33 30.87 -19.06
CA THR A 55 -21.40 30.27 -17.73
C THR A 55 -21.86 28.81 -17.76
N SER A 56 -21.45 28.07 -16.75
CA SER A 56 -22.12 26.83 -16.34
C SER A 56 -22.36 26.85 -14.84
N LEU A 57 -23.39 26.15 -14.39
CA LEU A 57 -23.73 25.95 -12.99
C LEU A 57 -24.19 24.50 -12.84
N ALA A 58 -23.55 23.74 -11.95
CA ALA A 58 -23.89 22.34 -11.73
C ALA A 58 -23.62 21.92 -10.27
N PRO A 59 -24.40 20.97 -9.72
CA PRO A 59 -24.20 20.48 -8.37
C PRO A 59 -22.90 19.67 -8.25
N GLN A 60 -22.18 19.87 -7.16
CA GLN A 60 -20.96 19.13 -6.83
C GLN A 60 -20.76 19.18 -5.30
N PHE A 61 -20.59 18.02 -4.65
CA PHE A 61 -20.29 17.92 -3.21
C PHE A 61 -21.27 18.66 -2.27
N GLY A 62 -22.55 18.74 -2.64
CA GLY A 62 -23.59 19.40 -1.82
C GLY A 62 -23.61 20.93 -1.95
N GLU A 63 -22.88 21.49 -2.90
CA GLU A 63 -22.91 22.90 -3.29
C GLU A 63 -23.10 23.04 -4.81
N GLN A 64 -23.36 24.25 -5.29
CA GLN A 64 -23.27 24.56 -6.71
C GLN A 64 -21.82 24.94 -7.07
N ILE A 65 -21.35 24.46 -8.21
CA ILE A 65 -20.08 24.86 -8.82
C ILE A 65 -20.37 25.60 -10.12
N GLY A 66 -19.81 26.79 -10.23
CA GLY A 66 -19.94 27.65 -11.39
C GLY A 66 -18.67 27.70 -12.23
N THR A 67 -18.79 27.84 -13.55
CA THR A 67 -17.68 28.32 -14.39
C THR A 67 -18.07 29.62 -15.08
N VAL A 68 -17.12 30.55 -15.24
CA VAL A 68 -17.36 31.84 -15.91
C VAL A 68 -16.23 32.13 -16.89
N THR A 69 -16.53 32.18 -18.18
CA THR A 69 -15.61 32.60 -19.24
C THR A 69 -15.84 34.05 -19.60
N PHE A 70 -14.81 34.88 -19.42
CA PHE A 70 -14.84 36.30 -19.73
C PHE A 70 -14.38 36.59 -21.17
N PRO A 71 -14.76 37.74 -21.76
CA PRO A 71 -14.33 38.13 -23.10
C PRO A 71 -12.80 38.30 -23.24
N SER A 72 -12.10 38.59 -22.14
CA SER A 72 -10.65 38.77 -22.13
C SER A 72 -10.01 38.35 -20.80
N GLU A 73 -8.74 37.95 -20.85
CA GLU A 73 -7.93 37.64 -19.66
C GLU A 73 -7.86 38.84 -18.70
N THR A 74 -7.79 40.06 -19.23
CA THR A 74 -7.79 41.30 -18.43
C THR A 74 -9.08 41.52 -17.63
N ARG A 75 -10.23 41.03 -18.13
CA ARG A 75 -11.50 41.07 -17.40
C ARG A 75 -11.55 39.98 -16.33
N LYS A 76 -11.11 38.76 -16.66
CA LYS A 76 -10.96 37.65 -15.72
C LYS A 76 -10.09 38.04 -14.51
N ASP A 77 -8.89 38.58 -14.76
CA ASP A 77 -7.96 38.97 -13.70
C ASP A 77 -8.53 40.02 -12.75
N LYS A 78 -9.38 40.92 -13.27
CA LYS A 78 -10.07 41.92 -12.45
C LYS A 78 -11.21 41.30 -11.66
N ALA A 79 -11.99 40.41 -12.27
CA ALA A 79 -13.05 39.68 -11.60
C ALA A 79 -12.50 38.88 -10.42
N ILE A 80 -11.38 38.16 -10.59
CA ILE A 80 -10.68 37.44 -9.51
C ILE A 80 -10.26 38.38 -8.36
N ARG A 81 -9.76 39.58 -8.67
CA ARG A 81 -9.34 40.55 -7.63
C ARG A 81 -10.51 41.17 -6.87
N GLN A 82 -11.71 41.13 -7.44
CA GLN A 82 -12.92 41.73 -6.88
C GLN A 82 -13.92 40.70 -6.37
N SER A 83 -13.63 39.41 -6.53
CA SER A 83 -14.50 38.31 -6.16
C SER A 83 -14.63 38.11 -4.65
N GLY A 84 -14.38 39.11 -3.79
CA GLY A 84 -14.32 38.98 -2.33
C GLY A 84 -15.56 38.40 -1.62
N ARG A 85 -16.60 38.02 -2.38
CA ARG A 85 -17.76 37.23 -1.97
C ARG A 85 -17.69 35.74 -2.29
N TRP A 86 -16.84 35.30 -3.22
CA TRP A 86 -16.78 33.92 -3.77
C TRP A 86 -15.38 33.32 -3.67
N SER A 87 -15.33 32.01 -3.47
CA SER A 87 -14.10 31.24 -3.59
C SER A 87 -13.88 30.89 -5.06
N CYS A 88 -12.86 31.49 -5.70
CA CYS A 88 -12.59 31.28 -7.12
C CYS A 88 -11.17 30.77 -7.36
N ASP A 89 -11.01 29.92 -8.37
CA ASP A 89 -9.70 29.50 -8.89
C ASP A 89 -9.69 29.45 -10.42
N ASP A 90 -8.52 29.60 -11.02
CA ASP A 90 -8.28 29.46 -12.46
C ASP A 90 -7.39 28.24 -12.79
N LYS A 91 -7.08 27.41 -11.78
CA LYS A 91 -6.24 26.22 -11.92
C LYS A 91 -7.03 25.01 -12.38
N PHE A 92 -8.27 24.88 -11.90
CA PHE A 92 -9.11 23.71 -12.13
C PHE A 92 -8.50 22.40 -11.62
N ASP A 93 -7.68 22.46 -10.55
CA ASP A 93 -7.20 21.27 -9.87
C ASP A 93 -8.38 20.52 -9.22
N GLY A 94 -8.35 19.20 -9.26
CA GLY A 94 -9.45 18.33 -8.83
C GLY A 94 -10.61 18.29 -9.83
N ILE A 95 -11.76 17.76 -9.40
CA ILE A 95 -12.93 17.61 -10.26
C ILE A 95 -13.69 18.93 -10.42
N THR A 96 -14.25 19.14 -11.59
CA THR A 96 -15.22 20.21 -11.89
C THR A 96 -16.36 19.63 -12.69
N VAL A 97 -17.58 19.71 -12.16
CA VAL A 97 -18.80 19.41 -12.92
C VAL A 97 -19.11 20.58 -13.85
N LEU A 98 -19.09 20.35 -15.16
CA LEU A 98 -19.35 21.36 -16.19
C LEU A 98 -20.82 21.41 -16.57
N HIS A 99 -21.48 20.26 -16.54
CA HIS A 99 -22.91 20.08 -16.83
C HIS A 99 -23.40 18.84 -16.07
N SER A 100 -24.62 18.89 -15.57
CA SER A 100 -25.30 17.70 -15.04
C SER A 100 -26.78 17.78 -15.40
N GLY A 101 -27.27 16.79 -16.16
CA GLY A 101 -28.70 16.63 -16.37
C GLY A 101 -29.42 16.32 -15.04
N PRO A 102 -30.75 16.52 -14.93
CA PRO A 102 -31.50 16.20 -13.71
C PRO A 102 -31.45 14.72 -13.31
N ARG A 103 -31.24 13.83 -14.28
CA ARG A 103 -31.05 12.39 -14.10
C ARG A 103 -30.03 11.89 -15.13
N PRO A 104 -28.73 11.97 -14.83
CA PRO A 104 -27.71 11.60 -15.80
C PRO A 104 -27.72 10.11 -16.12
N ASP A 105 -27.76 9.79 -17.39
CA ASP A 105 -27.67 8.43 -17.94
C ASP A 105 -26.23 8.04 -18.31
N ILE A 106 -25.35 9.02 -18.46
CA ILE A 106 -23.93 8.83 -18.75
C ILE A 106 -23.05 9.85 -18.02
N ASP A 107 -21.92 9.40 -17.47
CA ASP A 107 -20.85 10.27 -17.01
C ASP A 107 -19.73 10.35 -18.05
N ILE A 108 -19.33 11.57 -18.39
CA ILE A 108 -18.23 11.87 -19.31
C ILE A 108 -17.14 12.56 -18.52
N CYS A 109 -16.03 11.87 -18.26
CA CYS A 109 -14.91 12.40 -17.48
C CYS A 109 -13.69 12.68 -18.37
N ALA A 110 -13.36 13.96 -18.53
CA ALA A 110 -12.23 14.42 -19.32
C ALA A 110 -11.01 14.68 -18.45
N ILE A 111 -9.86 14.11 -18.83
CA ILE A 111 -8.59 14.22 -18.12
C ILE A 111 -7.56 14.81 -19.08
N HIS A 112 -6.95 15.94 -18.73
CA HIS A 112 -5.97 16.58 -19.61
C HIS A 112 -4.63 15.84 -19.63
N GLY A 113 -3.84 16.06 -20.68
CA GLY A 113 -2.50 15.50 -20.85
C GLY A 113 -1.38 16.33 -20.19
N LEU A 114 -0.14 15.97 -20.52
CA LEU A 114 1.10 16.61 -20.03
C LEU A 114 1.14 18.10 -20.36
N ASN A 115 1.58 18.93 -19.40
CA ASN A 115 1.58 20.40 -19.47
C ASN A 115 0.19 21.00 -19.82
N GLY A 116 -0.88 20.25 -19.62
CA GLY A 116 -2.26 20.67 -19.88
C GLY A 116 -2.92 21.32 -18.65
N ASN A 117 -4.08 21.94 -18.90
CA ASN A 117 -4.98 22.46 -17.88
C ASN A 117 -6.39 21.88 -18.11
N ALA A 118 -7.10 21.52 -17.03
CA ALA A 118 -8.39 20.83 -17.13
C ALA A 118 -9.49 21.60 -17.88
N PHE A 119 -9.39 22.93 -17.97
CA PHE A 119 -10.33 23.73 -18.74
C PHE A 119 -9.79 24.04 -20.14
N ASN A 120 -8.60 24.65 -20.22
CA ASN A 120 -8.07 25.17 -21.50
C ASN A 120 -7.82 24.07 -22.55
N THR A 121 -7.46 22.85 -22.11
CA THR A 121 -7.16 21.71 -23.01
C THR A 121 -8.31 21.43 -23.97
N TRP A 122 -9.53 21.72 -23.55
CA TRP A 122 -10.76 21.45 -24.30
C TRP A 122 -11.38 22.72 -24.89
N SER A 123 -10.64 23.83 -24.94
CA SER A 123 -11.15 25.13 -25.38
C SER A 123 -10.44 25.64 -26.63
N SER A 124 -11.21 26.28 -27.51
CA SER A 124 -10.72 27.11 -28.61
C SER A 124 -11.39 28.48 -28.54
N ASP A 125 -10.60 29.55 -28.60
CA ASP A 125 -11.01 30.95 -28.38
C ASP A 125 -11.66 31.22 -27.02
N SER A 126 -12.99 31.05 -26.93
CA SER A 126 -13.80 31.20 -25.72
C SER A 126 -14.85 30.09 -25.60
N VAL A 127 -14.81 29.09 -26.49
CA VAL A 127 -15.73 27.95 -26.51
C VAL A 127 -15.00 26.73 -25.95
N MET A 128 -15.55 26.13 -24.91
CA MET A 128 -15.09 24.88 -24.31
C MET A 128 -16.11 23.80 -24.64
N TRP A 129 -15.78 22.91 -25.59
CA TRP A 129 -16.80 22.09 -26.26
C TRP A 129 -17.56 21.13 -25.31
N LEU A 130 -16.89 20.62 -24.27
CA LEU A 130 -17.51 19.76 -23.24
C LEU A 130 -18.58 20.51 -22.43
N ARG A 131 -18.40 21.81 -22.20
CA ARG A 131 -19.36 22.65 -21.47
C ARG A 131 -20.40 23.27 -22.40
N ASP A 132 -19.98 23.77 -23.56
CA ASP A 132 -20.76 24.71 -24.36
C ASP A 132 -21.57 24.06 -25.50
N LEU A 133 -21.11 22.90 -25.99
CA LEU A 133 -21.64 22.22 -27.18
C LEU A 133 -22.19 20.83 -26.86
N LEU A 134 -21.44 20.01 -26.11
CA LEU A 134 -21.79 18.62 -25.85
C LEU A 134 -23.17 18.47 -25.17
N PRO A 135 -23.52 19.23 -24.11
CA PRO A 135 -24.84 19.14 -23.49
C PRO A 135 -26.02 19.57 -24.36
N LYS A 136 -25.75 20.18 -25.53
CA LYS A 136 -26.78 20.65 -26.48
C LYS A 136 -26.89 19.74 -27.70
N THR A 137 -26.15 18.64 -27.72
CA THR A 137 -26.05 17.73 -28.86
C THR A 137 -26.67 16.39 -28.47
N GLU A 138 -27.63 15.92 -29.26
CA GLU A 138 -28.25 14.61 -29.06
C GLU A 138 -27.18 13.49 -29.15
N PRO A 139 -27.19 12.47 -28.26
CA PRO A 139 -28.12 12.23 -27.14
C PRO A 139 -27.60 12.71 -25.77
N PHE A 140 -26.72 13.70 -25.71
CA PHE A 140 -25.96 14.06 -24.51
C PHE A 140 -26.64 15.11 -23.63
N GLU A 141 -27.90 15.46 -23.87
CA GLU A 141 -28.65 16.46 -23.10
C GLU A 141 -28.74 16.10 -21.62
N ALA A 142 -28.96 14.81 -21.33
CA ALA A 142 -29.05 14.29 -19.98
C ALA A 142 -27.69 14.00 -19.33
N SER A 143 -26.57 14.06 -20.07
CA SER A 143 -25.26 13.63 -19.57
C SER A 143 -24.78 14.42 -18.35
N ARG A 144 -23.85 13.82 -17.59
CA ARG A 144 -23.01 14.53 -16.62
C ARG A 144 -21.61 14.67 -17.19
N VAL A 145 -21.14 15.90 -17.33
CA VAL A 145 -19.86 16.22 -17.96
C VAL A 145 -18.90 16.76 -16.92
N LEU A 146 -17.76 16.10 -16.77
CA LEU A 146 -16.75 16.33 -15.74
C LEU A 146 -15.41 16.62 -16.39
N THR A 147 -14.64 17.54 -15.81
CA THR A 147 -13.21 17.66 -16.11
C THR A 147 -12.39 17.54 -14.83
N PHE A 148 -11.25 16.86 -14.90
CA PHE A 148 -10.35 16.66 -13.77
C PHE A 148 -8.96 17.24 -14.04
N GLY A 149 -8.49 18.08 -13.12
CA GLY A 149 -7.17 18.68 -13.17
C GLY A 149 -6.19 18.10 -12.16
N TYR A 150 -4.96 17.91 -12.61
CA TYR A 150 -3.83 17.52 -11.77
C TYR A 150 -2.55 18.24 -12.21
N ASN A 151 -1.54 18.28 -11.35
CA ASN A 151 -0.25 18.87 -11.70
C ASN A 151 0.48 18.01 -12.73
N SER A 152 0.40 18.41 -14.00
CA SER A 152 1.03 17.72 -15.13
C SER A 152 2.33 18.37 -15.62
N ASN A 153 2.91 19.27 -14.83
CA ASN A 153 4.10 20.03 -15.21
C ASN A 153 5.36 19.16 -15.25
N LEU A 154 5.89 18.93 -16.46
CA LEU A 154 7.07 18.09 -16.69
C LEU A 154 8.36 18.57 -16.00
N ARG A 155 8.41 19.83 -15.56
CA ARG A 155 9.58 20.40 -14.85
C ARG A 155 9.52 20.19 -13.34
N ASP A 156 8.37 19.76 -12.82
CA ASP A 156 8.18 19.45 -11.42
C ASP A 156 8.48 17.97 -11.17
N ARG A 157 9.55 17.67 -10.42
CA ARG A 157 9.94 16.28 -10.10
C ARG A 157 8.86 15.54 -9.31
N ASN A 158 7.96 16.25 -8.61
CA ASN A 158 6.84 15.67 -7.87
C ASN A 158 5.65 15.26 -8.77
N SER A 159 5.64 15.68 -10.04
CA SER A 159 4.57 15.36 -11.02
C SER A 159 4.58 13.91 -11.52
N LEU A 160 5.65 13.15 -11.29
CA LEU A 160 5.73 11.72 -11.65
C LEU A 160 5.44 10.80 -10.47
N SER A 161 5.73 11.24 -9.24
CA SER A 161 5.49 10.47 -8.02
C SER A 161 4.04 10.47 -7.55
N GLY A 162 3.25 11.49 -7.93
CA GLY A 162 1.88 11.68 -7.45
C GLY A 162 0.77 11.00 -8.27
N ILE A 163 1.10 10.23 -9.31
CA ILE A 163 0.09 9.68 -10.24
C ILE A 163 -0.90 8.74 -9.55
N GLN A 164 -0.43 8.01 -8.55
CA GLN A 164 -1.27 7.12 -7.77
C GLN A 164 -2.24 7.93 -6.90
N GLU A 165 -1.76 8.98 -6.24
CA GLU A 165 -2.55 9.89 -5.43
C GLU A 165 -3.63 10.58 -6.28
N TRP A 166 -3.27 11.15 -7.45
CA TRP A 166 -4.27 11.77 -8.34
C TRP A 166 -5.27 10.76 -8.90
N SER A 167 -4.87 9.52 -9.13
CA SER A 167 -5.79 8.47 -9.56
C SER A 167 -6.80 8.11 -8.46
N ILE A 168 -6.35 8.10 -7.20
CA ILE A 168 -7.21 7.88 -6.04
C ILE A 168 -8.15 9.08 -5.87
N ASP A 169 -7.63 10.31 -5.95
CA ASP A 169 -8.43 11.53 -5.86
C ASP A 169 -9.48 11.62 -6.95
N LEU A 170 -9.14 11.26 -8.20
CA LEU A 170 -10.09 11.19 -9.30
C LEU A 170 -11.22 10.20 -8.98
N LEU A 171 -10.88 8.98 -8.57
CA LEU A 171 -11.88 7.95 -8.26
C LEU A 171 -12.78 8.37 -7.09
N ASN A 172 -12.18 8.94 -6.04
CA ASN A 172 -12.91 9.44 -4.88
C ASN A 172 -13.85 10.58 -5.29
N HIS A 173 -13.37 11.56 -6.06
CA HIS A 173 -14.17 12.68 -6.50
C HIS A 173 -15.30 12.28 -7.44
N VAL A 174 -15.06 11.39 -8.41
CA VAL A 174 -16.11 10.87 -9.30
C VAL A 174 -17.16 10.10 -8.49
N SER A 175 -16.73 9.27 -7.53
CA SER A 175 -17.66 8.57 -6.62
C SER A 175 -18.49 9.55 -5.79
N SER A 176 -17.88 10.62 -5.29
CA SER A 176 -18.55 11.64 -4.48
C SER A 176 -19.49 12.54 -5.29
N VAL A 177 -19.21 12.79 -6.58
CA VAL A 177 -20.14 13.50 -7.47
C VAL A 177 -21.36 12.63 -7.81
N ARG A 178 -21.15 11.34 -8.05
CA ARG A 178 -22.27 10.39 -8.22
C ARG A 178 -23.13 10.31 -6.96
N ALA A 179 -22.48 10.28 -5.80
CA ALA A 179 -23.12 10.23 -4.49
C ALA A 179 -24.07 11.38 -4.18
N THR A 180 -23.81 12.59 -4.72
CA THR A 180 -24.64 13.77 -4.45
C THR A 180 -25.94 13.82 -5.24
N GLU A 181 -26.08 12.98 -6.27
CA GLU A 181 -27.27 12.90 -7.11
C GLU A 181 -28.03 11.58 -6.95
N GLU A 182 -27.42 10.57 -6.34
CA GLU A 182 -28.16 9.45 -5.76
C GLU A 182 -28.98 9.97 -4.58
N PRO A 183 -30.27 9.59 -4.43
CA PRO A 183 -31.04 9.96 -3.26
C PRO A 183 -30.23 9.54 -2.03
N ASN A 184 -29.76 10.53 -1.29
CA ASN A 184 -28.93 10.32 -0.12
C ASN A 184 -29.61 9.23 0.72
N GLY A 185 -28.86 8.18 1.08
CA GLY A 185 -29.35 7.06 1.88
C GLY A 185 -30.03 5.90 1.18
N MET A 186 -30.33 5.97 -0.13
CA MET A 186 -30.62 4.76 -0.90
C MET A 186 -29.29 4.04 -1.20
N PRO A 187 -29.24 2.69 -1.16
CA PRO A 187 -28.15 1.97 -1.81
C PRO A 187 -28.04 2.48 -3.26
N PRO A 188 -26.82 2.76 -3.77
CA PRO A 188 -26.60 3.09 -5.17
C PRO A 188 -27.42 2.20 -6.11
N ILE A 189 -27.88 2.71 -7.26
CA ILE A 189 -28.63 1.85 -8.23
C ILE A 189 -27.75 0.69 -8.73
N ASP A 190 -26.43 0.88 -8.70
CA ASP A 190 -25.41 -0.14 -8.96
C ASP A 190 -24.92 -0.88 -7.70
N ALA A 191 -25.45 -0.56 -6.51
CA ALA A 191 -25.24 -1.36 -5.31
C ALA A 191 -25.82 -2.73 -5.61
N ARG A 192 -24.92 -3.71 -5.64
CA ARG A 192 -25.06 -4.94 -6.45
C ARG A 192 -26.25 -5.81 -6.09
N HIS A 193 -26.97 -5.47 -5.03
CA HIS A 193 -28.02 -6.30 -4.49
C HIS A 193 -29.20 -5.51 -3.88
N TYR A 194 -29.57 -4.34 -4.40
CA TYR A 194 -30.84 -3.74 -3.98
C TYR A 194 -32.01 -4.10 -4.92
N PRO A 195 -33.13 -4.63 -4.39
CA PRO A 195 -33.31 -5.23 -3.06
C PRO A 195 -32.62 -6.60 -2.96
N LEU A 196 -32.14 -6.98 -1.76
CA LEU A 196 -31.53 -8.31 -1.59
C LEU A 196 -32.64 -9.35 -1.65
N ALA A 197 -32.57 -10.21 -2.66
CA ALA A 197 -33.32 -11.44 -2.64
C ALA A 197 -32.87 -12.29 -1.42
N PRO A 198 -33.77 -13.09 -0.80
CA PRO A 198 -33.48 -13.84 0.43
C PRO A 198 -32.28 -14.79 0.34
N ASP A 199 -31.89 -15.17 -0.87
CA ASP A 199 -30.80 -16.09 -1.20
C ASP A 199 -29.45 -15.39 -1.45
N ARG A 200 -29.41 -14.06 -1.49
CA ARG A 200 -28.17 -13.29 -1.74
C ARG A 200 -27.52 -12.79 -0.45
N ARG A 201 -26.21 -12.61 -0.49
CA ARG A 201 -25.38 -12.13 0.61
C ARG A 201 -24.67 -10.83 0.24
N TRP A 202 -24.41 -9.98 1.23
CA TRP A 202 -23.65 -8.75 1.04
C TRP A 202 -22.17 -9.05 0.86
N TYR A 203 -21.52 -8.37 -0.09
CA TYR A 203 -20.07 -8.35 -0.09
C TYR A 203 -19.54 -6.99 -0.55
N GLU A 204 -18.58 -6.44 0.21
CA GLU A 204 -17.94 -5.17 -0.11
C GLU A 204 -16.44 -5.23 0.17
N GLY A 205 -15.65 -4.55 -0.67
CA GLY A 205 -14.21 -4.43 -0.47
C GLY A 205 -13.39 -4.45 -1.75
N ARG A 206 -12.21 -3.83 -1.69
CA ARG A 206 -11.28 -3.74 -2.82
C ARG A 206 -10.81 -5.16 -3.20
N GLY A 207 -10.91 -5.52 -4.48
CA GLY A 207 -10.42 -6.80 -4.99
C GLY A 207 -11.45 -7.94 -5.06
N LEU A 208 -12.67 -7.70 -4.57
CA LEU A 208 -13.82 -8.64 -4.63
C LEU A 208 -14.74 -8.42 -5.84
N ARG A 209 -14.36 -7.58 -6.81
CA ARG A 209 -15.21 -7.28 -7.98
C ARG A 209 -15.16 -8.42 -9.02
N PRO A 210 -16.29 -9.10 -9.31
CA PRO A 210 -16.32 -10.22 -10.26
C PRO A 210 -16.01 -9.84 -11.71
N GLU A 211 -16.27 -8.58 -12.11
CA GLU A 211 -16.12 -8.13 -13.50
C GLU A 211 -14.65 -7.97 -13.96
N ARG A 212 -13.68 -8.01 -13.04
CA ARG A 212 -12.26 -8.16 -13.40
C ARG A 212 -11.94 -9.64 -13.27
N GLN A 213 -11.54 -10.30 -14.37
CA GLN A 213 -11.06 -11.69 -14.31
C GLN A 213 -10.08 -11.83 -13.13
N PRO A 214 -10.43 -12.60 -12.09
CA PRO A 214 -9.59 -12.73 -10.92
C PRO A 214 -8.26 -13.36 -11.35
N ARG A 215 -7.15 -12.89 -10.77
CA ARG A 215 -5.88 -13.62 -10.88
C ARG A 215 -6.08 -14.96 -10.19
N ALA A 216 -5.80 -16.06 -10.87
CA ALA A 216 -5.87 -17.37 -10.25
C ALA A 216 -4.81 -17.43 -9.15
N LEU A 217 -5.21 -17.77 -7.92
CA LEU A 217 -4.24 -18.06 -6.88
C LEU A 217 -3.63 -19.44 -7.18
N HIS A 218 -2.32 -19.47 -7.41
CA HIS A 218 -1.57 -20.71 -7.61
C HIS A 218 -0.93 -21.17 -6.30
N GLY A 219 -0.94 -22.48 -6.05
CA GLY A 219 -0.44 -23.09 -4.81
C GLY A 219 -1.30 -22.79 -3.58
N ARG A 220 -0.75 -23.06 -2.40
CA ARG A 220 -1.36 -22.82 -1.07
C ARG A 220 -2.65 -23.61 -0.80
N GLN A 221 -2.89 -24.71 -1.52
CA GLN A 221 -4.12 -25.49 -1.35
C GLN A 221 -4.30 -25.99 0.09
N THR A 222 -3.21 -26.40 0.76
CA THR A 222 -3.25 -26.89 2.14
C THR A 222 -3.64 -25.78 3.12
N GLU A 223 -3.05 -24.58 2.97
CA GLU A 223 -3.37 -23.43 3.82
C GLU A 223 -4.78 -22.90 3.57
N LEU A 224 -5.23 -22.87 2.30
CA LEU A 224 -6.59 -22.48 1.94
C LEU A 224 -7.62 -23.45 2.50
N GLN A 225 -7.37 -24.76 2.41
CA GLN A 225 -8.25 -25.77 3.01
C GLN A 225 -8.33 -25.58 4.53
N SER A 226 -7.18 -25.42 5.19
CA SER A 226 -7.10 -25.18 6.63
C SER A 226 -7.85 -23.91 7.05
N LEU A 227 -7.74 -22.84 6.26
CA LEU A 227 -8.47 -21.59 6.52
C LEU A 227 -9.97 -21.76 6.34
N ASN A 228 -10.44 -22.47 5.31
CA ASN A 228 -11.86 -22.75 5.12
C ASN A 228 -12.42 -23.58 6.28
N ASP A 229 -11.69 -24.62 6.71
CA ASP A 229 -12.09 -25.45 7.84
C ASP A 229 -12.20 -24.61 9.12
N LEU A 230 -11.24 -23.72 9.37
CA LEU A 230 -11.28 -22.77 10.48
C LEU A 230 -12.44 -21.78 10.38
N VAL A 231 -12.74 -21.25 9.19
CA VAL A 231 -13.90 -20.36 8.99
C VAL A 231 -15.19 -21.08 9.39
N VAL A 232 -15.37 -22.34 9.01
CA VAL A 232 -16.53 -23.15 9.41
C VAL A 232 -16.57 -23.40 10.92
N ILE A 233 -15.41 -23.66 11.55
CA ILE A 233 -15.33 -23.85 13.01
C ILE A 233 -15.69 -22.54 13.74
N CYS A 234 -15.10 -21.43 13.33
CA CYS A 234 -15.31 -20.11 13.94
C CYS A 234 -16.73 -19.54 13.75
N GLN A 235 -17.52 -20.08 12.83
CA GLN A 235 -18.95 -19.78 12.72
C GLN A 235 -19.78 -20.47 13.80
N ARG A 236 -19.32 -21.60 14.35
CA ARG A 236 -20.00 -22.34 15.43
C ARG A 236 -19.62 -21.80 16.80
N ASP A 237 -18.35 -21.43 16.95
CA ASP A 237 -17.79 -20.86 18.16
C ASP A 237 -17.99 -19.33 18.11
N ASN A 238 -19.13 -18.87 18.63
CA ASN A 238 -19.47 -17.45 18.71
C ASN A 238 -18.25 -16.62 19.14
N HIS A 239 -17.93 -15.59 18.35
CA HIS A 239 -16.93 -14.58 18.66
C HIS A 239 -15.44 -15.02 18.49
N SER A 240 -15.10 -15.61 17.35
CA SER A 240 -13.74 -16.12 17.03
C SER A 240 -12.96 -15.24 16.04
N ALA A 241 -11.62 -15.34 16.06
CA ALA A 241 -10.70 -14.65 15.16
C ALA A 241 -9.67 -15.63 14.55
N ILE A 242 -9.29 -15.41 13.30
CA ILE A 242 -8.29 -16.18 12.57
C ILE A 242 -7.21 -15.22 12.09
N ALA A 243 -5.96 -15.45 12.51
CA ALA A 243 -4.81 -14.65 12.13
C ALA A 243 -4.01 -15.35 11.04
N VAL A 244 -3.76 -14.65 9.94
CA VAL A 244 -2.84 -15.08 8.87
C VAL A 244 -1.56 -14.26 8.97
N THR A 245 -0.47 -14.89 9.39
CA THR A 245 0.82 -14.20 9.54
C THR A 245 1.91 -14.71 8.62
N GLY A 246 2.99 -13.96 8.50
CA GLY A 246 4.11 -14.30 7.63
C GLY A 246 4.87 -13.09 7.14
N ILE A 247 5.98 -13.33 6.47
CA ILE A 247 6.90 -12.28 6.01
C ILE A 247 6.27 -11.35 4.95
N GLY A 248 6.87 -10.19 4.72
CA GLY A 248 6.43 -9.24 3.70
C GLY A 248 6.41 -9.87 2.30
N GLY A 249 5.32 -9.71 1.53
CA GLY A 249 5.25 -10.26 0.16
C GLY A 249 5.08 -11.78 0.05
N ILE A 250 4.78 -12.48 1.16
CA ILE A 250 4.59 -13.95 1.17
C ILE A 250 3.23 -14.42 0.59
N GLY A 251 2.30 -13.49 0.36
CA GLY A 251 0.98 -13.78 -0.23
C GLY A 251 -0.22 -13.66 0.72
N LYS A 252 -0.07 -13.10 1.93
CA LYS A 252 -1.17 -12.95 2.91
C LYS A 252 -2.44 -12.33 2.32
N THR A 253 -2.32 -11.15 1.70
CA THR A 253 -3.45 -10.45 1.06
C THR A 253 -4.13 -11.28 -0.02
N GLU A 254 -3.35 -12.03 -0.83
CA GLU A 254 -3.90 -12.85 -1.92
C GLU A 254 -4.67 -14.07 -1.36
N VAL A 255 -4.19 -14.66 -0.27
CA VAL A 255 -4.90 -15.74 0.45
C VAL A 255 -6.20 -15.23 1.07
N LEU A 256 -6.19 -14.07 1.73
CA LEU A 256 -7.41 -13.45 2.28
C LEU A 256 -8.44 -13.16 1.17
N LEU A 257 -7.99 -12.59 0.04
CA LEU A 257 -8.87 -12.31 -1.10
C LEU A 257 -9.48 -13.58 -1.69
N GLU A 258 -8.71 -14.67 -1.74
CA GLU A 258 -9.21 -15.96 -2.25
C GLU A 258 -10.26 -16.56 -1.32
N ILE A 259 -10.03 -16.56 0.00
CA ILE A 259 -11.04 -16.98 0.98
C ILE A 259 -12.30 -16.13 0.86
N ALA A 260 -12.16 -14.80 0.80
CA ALA A 260 -13.30 -13.90 0.62
C ALA A 260 -14.13 -14.27 -0.62
N ARG A 261 -13.49 -14.54 -1.76
CA ARG A 261 -14.16 -14.96 -3.01
C ARG A 261 -14.89 -16.29 -2.89
N GLN A 262 -14.32 -17.26 -2.18
CA GLN A 262 -14.95 -18.57 -1.96
C GLN A 262 -16.22 -18.45 -1.09
N GLN A 263 -16.28 -17.42 -0.24
CA GLN A 263 -17.34 -17.21 0.75
C GLN A 263 -18.44 -16.21 0.32
N ILE A 264 -18.26 -15.42 -0.75
CA ILE A 264 -19.23 -14.36 -1.16
C ILE A 264 -20.65 -14.87 -1.45
N ASN A 265 -20.81 -16.14 -1.83
CA ASN A 265 -22.11 -16.75 -2.11
C ASN A 265 -22.69 -17.51 -0.90
N GLN A 266 -21.93 -17.63 0.18
CA GLN A 266 -22.28 -18.42 1.37
C GLN A 266 -22.63 -17.52 2.55
N MET A 267 -21.95 -16.38 2.68
CA MET A 267 -22.09 -15.49 3.83
C MET A 267 -21.83 -14.03 3.45
N ASN A 268 -22.15 -13.10 4.36
CA ASN A 268 -21.80 -11.69 4.17
C ASN A 268 -20.28 -11.51 4.29
N VAL A 269 -19.63 -10.83 3.35
CA VAL A 269 -18.17 -10.69 3.27
C VAL A 269 -17.75 -9.22 3.20
N PHE A 270 -17.07 -8.73 4.23
CA PHE A 270 -16.55 -7.35 4.24
C PHE A 270 -15.02 -7.38 4.27
N PHE A 271 -14.38 -6.92 3.18
CA PHE A 271 -12.93 -6.86 3.06
C PHE A 271 -12.43 -5.42 3.26
N ILE A 272 -11.74 -5.21 4.37
CA ILE A 272 -11.26 -3.92 4.86
C ILE A 272 -9.74 -3.89 4.75
N TYR A 273 -9.22 -2.82 4.15
CA TYR A 273 -7.79 -2.57 4.09
C TYR A 273 -7.40 -1.59 5.21
N ALA A 274 -6.59 -2.03 6.17
CA ALA A 274 -6.31 -1.32 7.42
C ALA A 274 -4.87 -0.78 7.46
N LYS A 275 -4.40 -0.17 6.36
CA LYS A 275 -3.02 0.32 6.23
C LYS A 275 -2.69 1.49 7.16
N ASP A 276 -3.69 2.31 7.46
CA ASP A 276 -3.62 3.44 8.38
C ASP A 276 -5.04 3.82 8.85
N GLU A 277 -5.13 4.67 9.87
CA GLU A 277 -6.40 5.13 10.46
C GLU A 277 -7.35 5.76 9.43
N SER A 278 -6.80 6.51 8.45
CA SER A 278 -7.60 7.17 7.42
C SER A 278 -8.23 6.14 6.47
N SER A 279 -7.46 5.15 6.03
CA SER A 279 -7.93 4.06 5.18
C SER A 279 -8.99 3.20 5.87
N LEU A 280 -8.83 2.95 7.17
CA LEU A 280 -9.79 2.22 7.99
C LEU A 280 -11.11 2.99 8.10
N LYS A 281 -11.05 4.28 8.48
CA LYS A 281 -12.22 5.14 8.60
C LYS A 281 -12.97 5.25 7.27
N GLY A 282 -12.23 5.49 6.18
CA GLY A 282 -12.79 5.54 4.82
C GLY A 282 -13.46 4.22 4.39
N ALA A 283 -12.90 3.07 4.77
CA ALA A 283 -13.48 1.76 4.45
C ALA A 283 -14.83 1.55 5.18
N TYR A 284 -14.91 1.87 6.47
CA TYR A 284 -16.16 1.77 7.24
C TYR A 284 -17.23 2.74 6.71
N HIS A 285 -16.87 3.98 6.40
CA HIS A 285 -17.80 4.93 5.78
C HIS A 285 -18.31 4.43 4.45
N TYR A 286 -17.43 3.86 3.62
CA TYR A 286 -17.81 3.28 2.34
C TYR A 286 -18.80 2.12 2.53
N ILE A 287 -18.52 1.16 3.42
CA ILE A 287 -19.42 0.02 3.67
C ILE A 287 -20.78 0.51 4.18
N ALA A 288 -20.79 1.40 5.19
CA ALA A 288 -22.02 1.97 5.72
C ALA A 288 -22.84 2.66 4.62
N ARG A 289 -22.19 3.42 3.74
CA ARG A 289 -22.82 4.07 2.58
C ARG A 289 -23.42 3.06 1.60
N GLN A 290 -22.74 1.96 1.28
CA GLN A 290 -23.25 0.94 0.34
C GLN A 290 -24.52 0.26 0.86
N LEU A 291 -24.59 0.01 2.16
CA LEU A 291 -25.77 -0.56 2.82
C LEU A 291 -26.91 0.47 2.94
N GLY A 292 -26.56 1.73 3.20
CA GLY A 292 -27.52 2.83 3.29
C GLY A 292 -28.53 2.66 4.43
N HIS A 293 -29.74 3.18 4.23
CA HIS A 293 -30.81 3.13 5.23
C HIS A 293 -31.26 1.71 5.64
N LEU A 294 -30.81 0.66 4.95
CA LEU A 294 -31.17 -0.74 5.24
C LEU A 294 -30.67 -1.23 6.60
N VAL A 295 -29.64 -0.57 7.14
CA VAL A 295 -29.14 -0.88 8.49
C VAL A 295 -30.04 -0.34 9.61
N ILE A 296 -31.08 0.44 9.27
CA ILE A 296 -32.03 1.04 10.23
C ILE A 296 -33.30 0.19 10.27
N ASP A 297 -33.73 -0.22 11.47
CA ASP A 297 -35.05 -0.84 11.65
C ASP A 297 -36.14 0.23 11.46
N GLN A 298 -37.12 -0.06 10.61
CA GLN A 298 -38.33 0.74 10.55
C GLN A 298 -39.22 0.38 11.73
N ASP A 299 -39.19 1.22 12.76
CA ASP A 299 -40.20 1.15 13.81
C ASP A 299 -41.55 1.58 13.21
N ARG A 300 -42.54 0.67 13.18
CA ARG A 300 -43.87 0.92 12.57
C ARG A 300 -44.61 2.11 13.21
N SER A 301 -44.10 2.61 14.33
CA SER A 301 -44.64 3.72 15.11
C SER A 301 -44.00 5.09 14.84
N SER A 302 -42.87 5.14 14.11
CA SER A 302 -42.14 6.39 13.82
C SER A 302 -42.70 7.11 12.59
N GLN A 303 -42.84 8.44 12.67
CA GLN A 303 -43.30 9.27 11.53
C GLN A 303 -42.23 9.46 10.45
N SER A 304 -40.94 9.35 10.80
CA SER A 304 -39.81 9.51 9.87
C SER A 304 -39.45 8.18 9.22
N THR A 305 -39.21 8.17 7.91
CA THR A 305 -38.76 6.96 7.20
C THR A 305 -37.32 6.62 7.56
N ALA A 306 -36.91 5.35 7.39
CA ALA A 306 -35.51 4.95 7.57
C ALA A 306 -34.54 5.78 6.71
N LEU A 307 -34.99 6.20 5.52
CA LEU A 307 -34.25 7.07 4.62
C LEU A 307 -34.05 8.47 5.20
N ASP A 308 -35.10 9.05 5.78
CA ASP A 308 -35.03 10.36 6.44
C ASP A 308 -34.11 10.34 7.64
N ILE A 309 -34.17 9.27 8.44
CA ILE A 309 -33.25 9.07 9.57
C ILE A 309 -31.82 9.01 9.04
N TRP A 310 -31.55 8.16 8.06
CA TRP A 310 -30.20 8.00 7.49
C TRP A 310 -29.61 9.31 6.97
N ASN A 311 -30.42 10.14 6.32
CA ASN A 311 -29.96 11.40 5.74
C ASN A 311 -29.57 12.45 6.76
N ASN A 312 -30.15 12.39 7.95
CA ASN A 312 -29.83 13.28 9.05
C ASN A 312 -28.65 12.80 9.90
N LEU A 313 -28.14 11.57 9.68
CA LEU A 313 -26.97 11.06 10.38
C LEU A 313 -25.67 11.60 9.79
N THR A 314 -24.75 11.94 10.68
CA THR A 314 -23.33 12.15 10.36
C THR A 314 -22.69 10.85 9.86
N GLN A 315 -21.50 10.95 9.26
CA GLN A 315 -20.79 9.77 8.73
C GLN A 315 -20.40 8.78 9.84
N ASP A 316 -20.01 9.28 11.01
CA ASP A 316 -19.63 8.43 12.13
C ASP A 316 -20.87 7.75 12.75
N GLU A 317 -22.00 8.46 12.85
CA GLU A 317 -23.28 7.84 13.28
C GLU A 317 -23.78 6.78 12.28
N LYS A 318 -23.54 6.95 10.98
CA LYS A 318 -23.86 5.93 9.96
C LYS A 318 -23.04 4.66 10.17
N VAL A 319 -21.77 4.79 10.54
CA VAL A 319 -20.92 3.65 10.90
C VAL A 319 -21.43 2.97 12.18
N ASP A 320 -21.89 3.74 13.16
CA ASP A 320 -22.47 3.17 14.38
C ASP A 320 -23.77 2.41 14.10
N ARG A 321 -24.62 2.89 13.18
CA ARG A 321 -25.79 2.12 12.72
C ARG A 321 -25.38 0.82 12.03
N PHE A 322 -24.34 0.86 11.21
CA PHE A 322 -23.79 -0.35 10.60
C PHE A 322 -23.29 -1.35 11.65
N ARG A 323 -22.54 -0.90 12.66
CA ARG A 323 -22.08 -1.76 13.77
C ARG A 323 -23.27 -2.38 14.52
N GLN A 324 -24.30 -1.60 14.82
CA GLN A 324 -25.52 -2.11 15.45
C GLN A 324 -26.23 -3.16 14.57
N TRP A 325 -26.28 -2.93 13.26
CA TRP A 325 -26.86 -3.88 12.31
C TRP A 325 -26.12 -5.22 12.32
N LEU A 326 -24.79 -5.25 12.48
CA LEU A 326 -24.03 -6.50 12.61
C LEU A 326 -24.48 -7.38 13.79
N ARG A 327 -25.12 -6.81 14.82
CA ARG A 327 -25.63 -7.58 15.98
C ARG A 327 -26.91 -8.36 15.65
N ARG A 328 -27.53 -8.10 14.49
CA ARG A 328 -28.81 -8.74 14.13
C ARG A 328 -28.61 -10.24 13.87
N PRO A 329 -29.62 -11.08 14.17
CA PRO A 329 -29.55 -12.53 13.92
C PRO A 329 -29.25 -12.89 12.45
N GLU A 330 -29.70 -12.04 11.51
CA GLU A 330 -29.46 -12.20 10.07
C GLU A 330 -27.98 -12.08 9.68
N ASN A 331 -27.15 -11.49 10.55
CA ASN A 331 -25.72 -11.26 10.31
C ASN A 331 -24.82 -12.25 11.05
N THR A 332 -25.40 -13.33 11.59
CA THR A 332 -24.64 -14.46 12.17
C THR A 332 -23.66 -15.06 11.16
N GLU A 333 -24.06 -15.15 9.90
CA GLU A 333 -23.19 -15.55 8.78
C GLU A 333 -22.46 -14.33 8.19
N THR A 334 -21.56 -13.71 8.96
CA THR A 334 -20.72 -12.58 8.48
C THR A 334 -19.23 -12.84 8.71
N LEU A 335 -18.44 -12.68 7.64
CA LEU A 335 -16.98 -12.77 7.65
C LEU A 335 -16.37 -11.38 7.41
N PHE A 336 -15.69 -10.88 8.43
CA PHE A 336 -14.88 -9.67 8.31
C PHE A 336 -13.44 -10.04 7.99
N LEU A 337 -12.93 -9.52 6.88
CA LEU A 337 -11.53 -9.65 6.49
C LEU A 337 -10.80 -8.32 6.70
N LEU A 338 -9.74 -8.31 7.50
CA LEU A 338 -8.90 -7.12 7.71
C LEU A 338 -7.49 -7.36 7.19
N ASP A 339 -7.08 -6.62 6.16
CA ASP A 339 -5.77 -6.76 5.54
C ASP A 339 -4.76 -5.71 6.04
N ASP A 340 -3.53 -6.16 6.32
CA ASP A 340 -2.36 -5.41 6.81
C ASP A 340 -2.65 -4.64 8.11
N LEU A 341 -3.21 -5.33 9.10
CA LEU A 341 -3.61 -4.74 10.40
C LEU A 341 -2.44 -4.09 11.15
N ASP A 342 -1.20 -4.49 10.84
CA ASP A 342 0.03 -3.87 11.36
C ASP A 342 0.22 -2.40 10.92
N GLY A 343 -0.58 -1.90 9.97
CA GLY A 343 -0.59 -0.48 9.62
C GLY A 343 -1.02 0.42 10.77
N LEU A 344 -1.77 -0.14 11.72
CA LEU A 344 -2.27 0.55 12.91
C LEU A 344 -1.23 0.47 14.04
N LYS A 345 -0.81 1.63 14.54
CA LYS A 345 0.35 1.74 15.43
C LYS A 345 0.05 1.53 16.91
N THR A 346 -1.21 1.59 17.32
CA THR A 346 -1.61 1.47 18.74
C THR A 346 -2.58 0.32 18.93
N GLN A 347 -2.57 -0.29 20.11
CA GLN A 347 -3.52 -1.35 20.46
C GLN A 347 -4.97 -0.87 20.42
N GLU A 348 -5.20 0.40 20.79
CA GLU A 348 -6.51 1.05 20.71
C GLU A 348 -7.04 1.08 19.27
N LEU A 349 -6.21 1.51 18.31
CA LEU A 349 -6.60 1.53 16.90
C LEU A 349 -6.86 0.13 16.34
N ILE A 350 -6.07 -0.86 16.76
CA ILE A 350 -6.27 -2.27 16.36
C ILE A 350 -7.58 -2.81 16.93
N ALA A 351 -7.90 -2.49 18.18
CA ALA A 351 -9.18 -2.85 18.79
C ALA A 351 -10.34 -2.17 18.07
N ASP A 352 -10.24 -0.87 17.76
CA ASP A 352 -11.26 -0.09 17.06
C ASP A 352 -11.48 -0.55 15.61
N ALA A 353 -10.43 -1.10 14.97
CA ALA A 353 -10.51 -1.63 13.63
C ALA A 353 -11.39 -2.87 13.53
N ILE A 354 -11.48 -3.64 14.62
CA ILE A 354 -12.17 -4.93 14.67
C ILE A 354 -13.57 -4.68 15.24
N PRO A 355 -14.66 -4.88 14.46
CA PRO A 355 -15.99 -4.71 15.00
C PRO A 355 -16.23 -5.78 16.08
N HIS A 356 -16.46 -5.35 17.32
CA HIS A 356 -16.82 -6.26 18.41
C HIS A 356 -18.09 -7.06 18.08
N GLU A 357 -18.95 -6.52 17.23
CA GLU A 357 -20.20 -7.14 16.80
C GLU A 357 -20.03 -8.25 15.77
N ALA A 358 -18.95 -8.22 14.97
CA ALA A 358 -18.71 -9.24 13.96
C ALA A 358 -18.40 -10.58 14.64
N GLN A 359 -18.97 -11.69 14.17
CA GLN A 359 -18.82 -13.00 14.81
C GLN A 359 -17.53 -13.73 14.40
N THR A 360 -17.20 -13.72 13.11
CA THR A 360 -16.01 -14.36 12.55
C THR A 360 -15.13 -13.31 11.88
N ILE A 361 -13.87 -13.27 12.28
CA ILE A 361 -12.91 -12.29 11.79
C ILE A 361 -11.68 -13.03 11.27
N LEU A 362 -11.22 -12.66 10.09
CA LEU A 362 -10.00 -13.15 9.47
C LEU A 362 -9.11 -11.94 9.20
N PHE A 363 -7.87 -11.91 9.68
CA PHE A 363 -7.00 -10.77 9.46
C PHE A 363 -5.58 -11.16 9.07
N SER A 364 -4.92 -10.30 8.31
CA SER A 364 -3.52 -10.46 7.97
C SER A 364 -2.64 -9.55 8.83
N SER A 365 -1.52 -10.10 9.28
CA SER A 365 -0.57 -9.40 10.15
C SER A 365 0.86 -9.92 9.94
N ARG A 366 1.87 -9.12 10.25
CA ARG A 366 3.27 -9.49 10.37
C ARG A 366 3.61 -9.81 11.83
N ASN A 367 2.76 -9.46 12.78
CA ASN A 367 2.90 -9.80 14.18
C ASN A 367 2.16 -11.11 14.55
N PRO A 368 2.87 -12.23 14.80
CA PRO A 368 2.27 -13.50 15.17
C PRO A 368 1.55 -13.47 16.53
N VAL A 369 1.91 -12.55 17.44
CA VAL A 369 1.32 -12.45 18.78
C VAL A 369 0.06 -11.58 18.79
N LEU A 370 -0.26 -10.92 17.67
CA LEU A 370 -1.41 -10.02 17.59
C LEU A 370 -2.74 -10.73 17.88
N CYS A 371 -2.84 -12.02 17.54
CA CYS A 371 -4.02 -12.82 17.83
C CYS A 371 -4.27 -13.06 19.33
N GLU A 372 -3.23 -13.03 20.16
CA GLU A 372 -3.33 -13.20 21.62
C GLU A 372 -3.81 -11.91 22.30
N GLN A 373 -3.64 -10.77 21.64
CA GLN A 373 -4.08 -9.45 22.13
C GLN A 373 -5.56 -9.20 21.87
N LEU A 374 -6.21 -10.04 21.06
CA LEU A 374 -7.64 -9.96 20.81
C LEU A 374 -8.39 -10.63 21.96
N ASN A 375 -9.41 -9.96 22.51
CA ASN A 375 -10.27 -10.51 23.56
C ASN A 375 -11.28 -11.54 23.00
N ARG A 376 -10.79 -12.53 22.23
CA ARG A 376 -11.56 -13.49 21.41
C ARG A 376 -10.82 -14.82 21.30
N GLN A 377 -11.54 -15.92 21.10
CA GLN A 377 -10.90 -17.19 20.74
C GLN A 377 -10.16 -17.02 19.41
N SER A 378 -8.86 -17.27 19.40
CA SER A 378 -8.02 -17.01 18.25
C SER A 378 -7.37 -18.28 17.69
N HIS A 379 -7.41 -18.39 16.37
CA HIS A 379 -6.69 -19.38 15.59
C HIS A 379 -5.60 -18.68 14.79
N HIS A 380 -4.51 -19.38 14.52
CA HIS A 380 -3.36 -18.80 13.85
C HIS A 380 -2.86 -19.73 12.75
N ILE A 381 -2.70 -19.18 11.54
CA ILE A 381 -2.04 -19.81 10.42
C ILE A 381 -0.88 -18.92 9.98
N ARG A 382 0.31 -19.49 9.90
CA ARG A 382 1.48 -18.82 9.34
C ARG A 382 1.75 -19.29 7.93
N LEU A 383 1.87 -18.35 7.00
CA LEU A 383 2.35 -18.60 5.65
C LEU A 383 3.88 -18.63 5.64
N CYS A 384 4.43 -19.77 5.23
CA CYS A 384 5.86 -19.98 5.01
C CYS A 384 6.23 -19.79 3.54
N SER A 385 7.51 -19.89 3.20
CA SER A 385 7.97 -19.92 1.80
C SER A 385 7.26 -21.01 0.98
N MET A 386 6.98 -20.74 -0.30
CA MET A 386 6.24 -21.67 -1.17
C MET A 386 7.16 -22.72 -1.77
N GLU A 387 6.60 -23.88 -2.12
CA GLU A 387 7.37 -24.90 -2.83
C GLU A 387 7.77 -24.41 -4.22
N GLN A 388 8.93 -24.84 -4.70
CA GLN A 388 9.50 -24.33 -5.95
C GLN A 388 8.53 -24.50 -7.12
N ASP A 389 7.84 -25.63 -7.21
CA ASP A 389 6.88 -25.89 -8.28
C ASP A 389 5.63 -25.01 -8.20
N GLU A 390 5.18 -24.61 -7.01
CA GLU A 390 4.05 -23.69 -6.85
C GLU A 390 4.43 -22.28 -7.34
N VAL A 391 5.65 -21.83 -6.99
CA VAL A 391 6.16 -20.53 -7.43
C VAL A 391 6.42 -20.50 -8.93
N VAL A 392 6.84 -21.62 -9.51
CA VAL A 392 7.00 -21.76 -10.97
C VAL A 392 5.66 -21.55 -11.68
N GLN A 393 4.54 -22.05 -11.15
CA GLN A 393 3.22 -21.79 -11.73
C GLN A 393 2.87 -20.30 -11.73
N ILE A 394 3.19 -19.58 -10.65
CA ILE A 394 3.02 -18.12 -10.57
C ILE A 394 3.85 -17.42 -11.64
N MET A 395 5.10 -17.85 -11.84
CA MET A 395 5.98 -17.28 -12.85
C MET A 395 5.48 -17.57 -14.29
N GLU A 396 5.01 -18.78 -14.56
CA GLU A 396 4.43 -19.18 -15.84
C GLU A 396 3.17 -18.36 -16.18
N GLU A 397 2.25 -18.18 -15.23
CA GLU A 397 1.05 -17.36 -15.40
C GLU A 397 1.41 -15.89 -15.69
N MET A 398 2.43 -15.36 -15.01
CA MET A 398 2.92 -14.02 -15.27
C MET A 398 3.49 -13.85 -16.67
N LEU A 399 4.27 -14.82 -17.15
CA LEU A 399 4.85 -14.81 -18.49
C LEU A 399 3.76 -14.86 -19.57
N GLN A 400 2.71 -15.65 -19.36
CA GLN A 400 1.56 -15.71 -20.29
C GLN A 400 0.83 -14.36 -20.41
N LYS A 401 0.77 -13.58 -19.33
CA LYS A 401 0.11 -12.27 -19.31
C LYS A 401 0.97 -11.13 -19.86
N MET A 402 2.27 -11.34 -20.05
CA MET A 402 3.17 -10.34 -20.63
C MET A 402 3.14 -10.43 -22.17
N SER A 403 2.91 -9.32 -22.87
CA SER A 403 2.82 -9.28 -24.35
C SER A 403 4.15 -9.66 -25.04
N GLU A 404 4.06 -9.99 -26.34
CA GLU A 404 5.09 -10.60 -27.22
C GLU A 404 6.53 -10.04 -27.13
N VAL A 405 6.74 -8.83 -26.62
CA VAL A 405 8.08 -8.26 -26.37
C VAL A 405 8.88 -9.10 -25.33
N ALA A 406 8.18 -9.86 -24.48
CA ALA A 406 8.78 -10.80 -23.53
C ALA A 406 9.31 -12.11 -24.18
N HIS A 407 9.01 -12.39 -25.45
CA HIS A 407 9.36 -13.66 -26.11
C HIS A 407 10.82 -13.80 -26.53
N ARG A 408 11.69 -12.80 -26.25
CA ARG A 408 13.14 -12.95 -26.49
C ARG A 408 13.82 -13.84 -25.46
N THR A 409 13.22 -14.02 -24.28
CA THR A 409 13.74 -14.92 -23.23
C THR A 409 12.89 -16.18 -23.21
N ILE A 410 13.40 -17.30 -23.74
CA ILE A 410 12.72 -18.59 -23.62
C ILE A 410 12.90 -19.09 -22.18
N PHE A 411 12.05 -18.63 -21.27
CA PHE A 411 12.00 -19.16 -19.90
C PHE A 411 11.54 -20.61 -19.94
N ARG A 412 12.50 -21.54 -19.90
CA ARG A 412 12.19 -22.97 -19.73
C ARG A 412 11.82 -23.22 -18.27
N ARG A 413 10.90 -24.16 -18.04
CA ARG A 413 10.49 -24.58 -16.68
C ARG A 413 11.69 -24.88 -15.76
N LYS A 414 12.73 -25.54 -16.28
CA LYS A 414 13.96 -25.83 -15.53
C LYS A 414 14.71 -24.56 -15.09
N THR A 415 14.72 -23.52 -15.91
CA THR A 415 15.29 -22.22 -15.55
C THR A 415 14.45 -21.58 -14.44
N LEU A 416 13.12 -21.59 -14.58
CA LEU A 416 12.19 -21.06 -13.58
C LEU A 416 12.39 -21.75 -12.22
N GLN A 417 12.59 -23.07 -12.20
CA GLN A 417 12.92 -23.80 -10.97
C GLN A 417 14.23 -23.33 -10.33
N ARG A 418 15.27 -23.05 -11.13
CA ARG A 418 16.54 -22.50 -10.62
C ARG A 418 16.36 -21.09 -10.05
N ILE A 419 15.54 -20.26 -10.68
CA ILE A 419 15.19 -18.92 -10.19
C ILE A 419 14.42 -19.02 -8.88
N ALA A 420 13.40 -19.88 -8.81
CA ALA A 420 12.63 -20.13 -7.59
C ALA A 420 13.52 -20.61 -6.45
N ALA A 421 14.47 -21.52 -6.73
CA ALA A 421 15.44 -22.00 -5.76
C ALA A 421 16.37 -20.88 -5.26
N ALA A 422 16.87 -20.01 -6.15
CA ALA A 422 17.72 -18.88 -5.78
C ALA A 422 17.00 -17.82 -4.93
N LEU A 423 15.66 -17.78 -5.01
CA LEU A 423 14.80 -16.87 -4.25
C LEU A 423 14.08 -17.57 -3.09
N GLU A 424 14.44 -18.83 -2.82
CA GLU A 424 13.90 -19.69 -1.75
C GLU A 424 12.37 -19.73 -1.71
N GLY A 425 11.73 -19.78 -2.88
CA GLY A 425 10.27 -19.90 -2.94
C GLY A 425 9.51 -18.65 -2.48
N HIS A 426 10.18 -17.49 -2.39
CA HIS A 426 9.50 -16.24 -2.03
C HIS A 426 8.62 -15.75 -3.20
N PRO A 427 7.29 -15.62 -3.02
CA PRO A 427 6.37 -15.36 -4.14
C PRO A 427 6.56 -13.98 -4.76
N MET A 428 6.56 -12.91 -3.95
CA MET A 428 6.80 -11.55 -4.47
C MET A 428 8.16 -11.43 -5.16
N ALA A 429 9.24 -11.94 -4.56
CA ALA A 429 10.56 -11.86 -5.17
C ALA A 429 10.63 -12.57 -6.52
N SER A 430 9.97 -13.72 -6.66
CA SER A 430 9.90 -14.48 -7.91
C SER A 430 9.14 -13.73 -8.99
N ARG A 431 8.03 -13.07 -8.63
CA ARG A 431 7.29 -12.18 -9.53
C ARG A 431 8.12 -10.97 -9.99
N VAL A 432 8.85 -10.35 -9.06
CA VAL A 432 9.75 -9.23 -9.33
C VAL A 432 10.89 -9.68 -10.25
N ALA A 433 11.45 -10.88 -10.02
CA ALA A 433 12.52 -11.44 -10.84
C ALA A 433 12.12 -11.61 -12.31
N ILE A 434 10.94 -12.17 -12.60
CA ILE A 434 10.46 -12.30 -13.99
C ILE A 434 10.40 -10.95 -14.69
N ARG A 435 9.90 -9.91 -14.01
CA ARG A 435 9.83 -8.56 -14.57
C ARG A 435 11.21 -7.92 -14.72
N TYR A 436 12.07 -8.11 -13.74
CA TYR A 436 13.44 -7.61 -13.76
C TYR A 436 14.22 -8.20 -14.94
N ILE A 437 14.19 -9.53 -15.08
CA ILE A 437 14.84 -10.24 -16.20
C ILE A 437 14.29 -9.73 -17.54
N SER A 438 12.96 -9.67 -17.67
CA SER A 438 12.32 -9.32 -18.95
C SER A 438 12.44 -7.84 -19.34
N ARG A 439 12.56 -6.92 -18.36
CA ARG A 439 12.52 -5.47 -18.62
C ARG A 439 13.86 -4.77 -18.43
N VAL A 440 14.75 -5.33 -17.62
CA VAL A 440 16.06 -4.75 -17.33
C VAL A 440 17.12 -5.55 -18.05
N LEU A 441 17.30 -6.83 -17.69
CA LEU A 441 18.40 -7.64 -18.22
C LEU A 441 18.25 -7.94 -19.71
N ALA A 442 17.03 -8.19 -20.19
CA ALA A 442 16.78 -8.45 -21.61
C ALA A 442 17.04 -7.25 -22.54
N GLN A 443 17.33 -6.06 -22.01
CA GLN A 443 17.76 -4.91 -22.83
C GLN A 443 19.24 -5.01 -23.23
N GLU A 444 20.04 -5.81 -22.53
CA GLU A 444 21.46 -5.99 -22.81
C GLU A 444 21.65 -7.05 -23.89
N ALA A 445 22.34 -6.70 -24.98
CA ALA A 445 22.37 -7.50 -26.21
C ALA A 445 23.29 -8.74 -26.18
N SER A 446 24.07 -8.95 -25.10
CA SER A 446 25.23 -9.87 -25.13
C SER A 446 25.07 -11.19 -24.35
N GLU A 447 24.06 -11.37 -23.50
CA GLU A 447 23.94 -12.58 -22.66
C GLU A 447 22.50 -13.10 -22.56
N GLU A 448 22.35 -14.39 -22.20
CA GLU A 448 21.07 -14.99 -21.81
C GLU A 448 20.59 -14.37 -20.48
N PRO A 449 19.52 -13.54 -20.47
CA PRO A 449 19.14 -12.72 -19.31
C PRO A 449 18.85 -13.49 -18.03
N ASP A 450 18.32 -14.71 -18.15
CA ASP A 450 18.03 -15.62 -17.05
C ASP A 450 19.32 -16.21 -16.44
N SER A 451 20.30 -16.55 -17.27
CA SER A 451 21.63 -16.99 -16.83
C SER A 451 22.36 -15.85 -16.11
N THR A 452 22.30 -14.62 -16.64
CA THR A 452 22.86 -13.42 -15.99
C THR A 452 22.22 -13.19 -14.62
N PHE A 453 20.90 -13.30 -14.51
CA PHE A 453 20.20 -13.18 -13.22
C PHE A 453 20.67 -14.20 -12.19
N LEU A 454 20.79 -15.47 -12.58
CA LEU A 454 21.30 -16.51 -11.67
C LEU A 454 22.75 -16.24 -11.25
N GLY A 455 23.58 -15.72 -12.17
CA GLY A 455 24.93 -15.25 -11.88
C GLY A 455 24.96 -14.10 -10.87
N ILE A 456 24.05 -13.14 -10.98
CA ILE A 456 23.90 -12.03 -10.01
C ILE A 456 23.56 -12.57 -8.61
N MET A 457 22.56 -13.46 -8.53
CA MET A 457 22.10 -14.00 -7.24
C MET A 457 23.13 -14.91 -6.55
N GLN A 458 23.92 -15.67 -7.32
CA GLN A 458 24.89 -16.64 -6.77
C GLN A 458 26.33 -16.11 -6.71
N GLY A 459 26.62 -15.01 -7.40
CA GLY A 459 27.97 -14.47 -7.58
C GLY A 459 28.36 -13.38 -6.59
N SER A 460 29.38 -12.61 -6.96
CA SER A 460 29.91 -11.49 -6.16
C SER A 460 29.46 -10.11 -6.66
N ASP A 461 28.48 -10.06 -7.58
CA ASP A 461 27.90 -8.82 -8.09
C ASP A 461 26.79 -8.31 -7.16
N PHE A 462 27.21 -7.77 -6.03
CA PHE A 462 26.29 -7.28 -5.00
C PHE A 462 25.59 -5.97 -5.41
N GLU A 463 26.15 -5.18 -6.34
CA GLU A 463 25.52 -3.96 -6.84
C GLU A 463 24.29 -4.30 -7.71
N SER A 464 24.42 -5.27 -8.61
CA SER A 464 23.27 -5.75 -9.39
C SER A 464 22.22 -6.44 -8.50
N ARG A 465 22.64 -7.16 -7.45
CA ARG A 465 21.69 -7.68 -6.45
C ARG A 465 20.93 -6.56 -5.75
N LYS A 466 21.61 -5.49 -5.35
CA LYS A 466 20.99 -4.31 -4.75
C LYS A 466 19.96 -3.69 -5.70
N HIS A 467 20.35 -3.47 -6.96
CA HIS A 467 19.46 -2.93 -7.98
C HIS A 467 18.21 -3.82 -8.20
N PHE A 468 18.37 -5.14 -8.18
CA PHE A 468 17.23 -6.07 -8.21
C PHE A 468 16.30 -5.90 -7.00
N LEU A 469 16.84 -5.80 -5.78
CA LEU A 469 16.03 -5.64 -4.56
C LEU A 469 15.30 -4.29 -4.51
N GLU A 470 15.90 -3.24 -5.06
CA GLU A 470 15.35 -1.89 -5.16
C GLU A 470 14.44 -1.70 -6.38
N TYR A 471 14.47 -2.63 -7.35
CA TYR A 471 13.67 -2.55 -8.56
C TYR A 471 12.18 -2.50 -8.22
N LYS A 472 11.51 -1.46 -8.73
CA LYS A 472 10.10 -1.18 -8.47
C LYS A 472 9.27 -1.34 -9.74
N PRO A 473 8.57 -2.47 -9.92
CA PRO A 473 7.64 -2.61 -11.02
C PRO A 473 6.51 -1.58 -10.94
N VAL A 474 6.00 -1.12 -12.09
CA VAL A 474 4.88 -0.16 -12.15
C VAL A 474 3.69 -0.68 -11.35
N GLY A 475 3.23 0.11 -10.38
CA GLY A 475 2.08 -0.20 -9.53
C GLY A 475 2.33 -1.25 -8.43
N GLU A 476 3.57 -1.68 -8.20
CA GLU A 476 3.95 -2.62 -7.14
C GLU A 476 5.08 -2.04 -6.27
N GLN A 477 5.25 -2.58 -5.07
CA GLN A 477 6.38 -2.24 -4.19
C GLN A 477 7.63 -3.05 -4.56
N SER A 478 8.82 -2.52 -4.26
CA SER A 478 10.06 -3.29 -4.37
C SER A 478 10.21 -4.30 -3.22
N ILE A 479 11.16 -5.22 -3.34
CA ILE A 479 11.50 -6.14 -2.24
C ILE A 479 12.06 -5.33 -1.06
N MET A 480 12.91 -4.34 -1.36
CA MET A 480 13.47 -3.44 -0.35
C MET A 480 12.40 -2.57 0.33
N ASP A 481 11.38 -2.08 -0.39
CA ASP A 481 10.26 -1.33 0.20
C ASP A 481 9.51 -2.18 1.24
N ALA A 482 9.25 -3.45 0.90
CA ALA A 482 8.57 -4.39 1.80
C ALA A 482 9.41 -4.69 3.06
N PHE A 483 10.72 -4.85 2.88
CA PHE A 483 11.71 -5.01 3.96
C PHE A 483 11.72 -3.79 4.89
N LEU A 484 11.85 -2.59 4.32
CA LEU A 484 11.89 -1.33 5.06
C LEU A 484 10.60 -1.08 5.81
N THR A 485 9.45 -1.48 5.25
CA THR A 485 8.16 -1.42 5.94
C THR A 485 8.17 -2.30 7.20
N SER A 486 8.76 -3.51 7.15
CA SER A 486 8.91 -4.34 8.36
C SER A 486 9.87 -3.71 9.36
N ARG A 487 10.98 -3.10 8.90
CA ARG A 487 11.94 -2.43 9.78
C ARG A 487 11.32 -1.24 10.51
N GLN A 488 10.56 -0.42 9.81
CA GLN A 488 9.87 0.75 10.38
C GLN A 488 8.82 0.39 11.43
N ARG A 489 8.39 -0.88 11.49
CA ARG A 489 7.45 -1.41 12.48
C ARG A 489 8.14 -1.91 13.76
N LEU A 490 9.48 -1.95 13.82
CA LEU A 490 10.19 -2.24 15.06
C LEU A 490 9.89 -1.15 16.10
N GLN A 491 9.85 -1.53 17.39
CA GLN A 491 9.64 -0.56 18.48
C GLN A 491 10.68 0.57 18.44
N ASP A 492 11.94 0.20 18.21
CA ASP A 492 13.05 1.10 17.94
C ASP A 492 13.80 0.64 16.67
N PRO A 493 13.62 1.32 15.52
CA PRO A 493 14.26 0.96 14.26
C PRO A 493 15.81 0.97 14.27
N ASP A 494 16.43 1.61 15.27
CA ASP A 494 17.88 1.68 15.46
C ASP A 494 18.33 1.01 16.78
N GLY A 495 17.39 0.35 17.47
CA GLY A 495 17.59 -0.25 18.78
C GLY A 495 18.18 -1.66 18.77
N MET A 496 18.02 -2.36 19.90
CA MET A 496 18.58 -3.70 20.14
C MET A 496 18.19 -4.71 19.05
N ALA A 497 16.91 -4.80 18.72
CA ALA A 497 16.37 -5.71 17.70
C ALA A 497 17.08 -5.53 16.35
N TRP A 498 17.27 -4.28 15.92
CA TRP A 498 17.94 -3.99 14.65
C TRP A 498 19.43 -4.37 14.69
N LYS A 499 20.15 -4.03 15.77
CA LYS A 499 21.55 -4.45 15.94
C LYS A 499 21.71 -5.97 15.94
N LEU A 500 20.79 -6.70 16.59
CA LEU A 500 20.76 -8.17 16.56
C LEU A 500 20.54 -8.72 15.15
N MET A 501 19.66 -8.11 14.36
CA MET A 501 19.46 -8.45 12.95
C MET A 501 20.75 -8.22 12.13
N GLN A 502 21.46 -7.12 12.38
CA GLN A 502 22.73 -6.81 11.71
C GLN A 502 23.88 -7.75 12.11
N PHE A 503 23.92 -8.26 13.34
CA PHE A 503 24.84 -9.34 13.70
C PHE A 503 24.45 -10.67 13.04
N SER A 504 23.16 -10.97 12.98
CA SER A 504 22.65 -12.27 12.53
C SER A 504 22.98 -12.59 11.07
N VAL A 505 23.20 -11.59 10.20
CA VAL A 505 23.61 -11.83 8.81
C VAL A 505 24.98 -12.50 8.68
N PHE A 506 25.83 -12.36 9.70
CA PHE A 506 27.17 -12.95 9.80
C PHE A 506 27.18 -14.29 10.55
N LEU A 507 26.03 -14.74 11.05
CA LEU A 507 25.90 -16.00 11.76
C LEU A 507 25.23 -17.06 10.87
N GLU A 508 25.60 -18.34 11.04
CA GLU A 508 24.84 -19.44 10.48
C GLU A 508 23.46 -19.51 11.15
N THR A 509 22.41 -19.25 10.38
CA THR A 509 21.02 -19.14 10.84
C THR A 509 20.07 -20.08 10.10
N SER A 510 20.57 -20.82 9.09
CA SER A 510 19.76 -21.70 8.25
C SER A 510 19.75 -23.15 8.73
N ASP A 511 20.76 -23.55 9.52
CA ASP A 511 20.88 -24.90 10.06
C ASP A 511 19.92 -25.13 11.24
N PRO A 512 18.90 -26.00 11.12
CA PRO A 512 17.91 -26.23 12.17
C PRO A 512 18.50 -26.91 13.42
N THR A 513 19.69 -27.49 13.32
CA THR A 513 20.38 -28.13 14.45
C THR A 513 21.14 -27.11 15.32
N LEU A 514 21.20 -25.85 14.91
CA LEU A 514 22.00 -24.81 15.54
C LEU A 514 21.13 -23.68 16.11
N ASP A 515 21.17 -23.47 17.43
CA ASP A 515 20.63 -22.25 18.04
C ASP A 515 21.66 -21.11 17.95
N PHE A 516 21.57 -20.30 16.90
CA PHE A 516 22.53 -19.20 16.68
C PHE A 516 22.51 -18.15 17.80
N ARG A 517 21.43 -18.05 18.61
CA ARG A 517 21.36 -17.13 19.75
C ARG A 517 22.38 -17.47 20.84
N GLN A 518 22.85 -18.72 20.87
CA GLN A 518 23.95 -19.15 21.74
C GLN A 518 25.21 -18.30 21.53
N PHE A 519 25.42 -17.77 20.32
CA PHE A 519 26.49 -16.81 20.06
C PHE A 519 26.48 -15.66 21.06
N PHE A 520 25.31 -15.06 21.34
CA PHE A 520 25.17 -13.94 22.26
C PHE A 520 25.16 -14.37 23.73
N TYR A 521 24.43 -15.43 24.04
CA TYR A 521 24.29 -15.91 25.43
C TYR A 521 25.61 -16.35 26.05
N GLN A 522 26.58 -16.74 25.22
CA GLN A 522 27.86 -17.25 25.68
C GLN A 522 28.90 -16.15 25.90
N ILE A 523 28.74 -14.96 25.29
CA ILE A 523 29.71 -13.86 25.44
C ILE A 523 29.81 -13.42 26.89
N SER A 524 28.68 -13.11 27.53
CA SER A 524 28.62 -12.63 28.93
C SER A 524 29.14 -13.64 29.96
N ARG A 525 29.15 -14.94 29.63
CA ARG A 525 29.65 -16.01 30.51
C ARG A 525 31.11 -16.38 30.25
N SER A 526 31.61 -16.14 29.03
CA SER A 526 32.77 -16.88 28.52
C SER A 526 33.88 -16.00 27.97
N CYS A 527 33.55 -14.79 27.50
CA CYS A 527 34.51 -13.90 26.85
C CYS A 527 34.69 -12.63 27.67
N SER A 528 35.91 -12.40 28.19
CA SER A 528 36.29 -11.09 28.73
C SER A 528 36.56 -10.13 27.58
N ILE A 529 35.50 -9.50 27.05
CA ILE A 529 35.62 -8.46 26.03
C ILE A 529 35.79 -7.08 26.66
N GLN A 530 36.53 -6.20 25.99
CA GLN A 530 36.80 -4.82 26.44
C GLN A 530 36.10 -3.85 25.51
N GLN A 531 35.42 -2.83 26.07
CA GLN A 531 34.64 -1.86 25.29
C GLN A 531 35.47 -1.14 24.21
N SER A 532 36.77 -0.90 24.44
CA SER A 532 37.67 -0.28 23.47
C SER A 532 37.81 -1.04 22.14
N ASN A 533 37.61 -2.36 22.17
CA ASN A 533 37.76 -3.23 21.00
C ASN A 533 36.43 -3.58 20.32
N PHE A 534 35.30 -3.31 20.98
CA PHE A 534 33.97 -3.73 20.57
C PHE A 534 33.01 -2.53 20.58
N PRO A 535 32.78 -1.86 19.44
CA PRO A 535 31.90 -0.69 19.38
C PRO A 535 30.43 -1.00 19.69
N ASP A 536 30.00 -2.26 19.60
CA ASP A 536 28.66 -2.73 19.98
C ASP A 536 28.68 -3.50 21.32
N TYR A 537 29.55 -3.07 22.23
CA TYR A 537 29.72 -3.69 23.55
C TYR A 537 28.40 -3.81 24.34
N ASP A 538 27.51 -2.83 24.21
CA ASP A 538 26.18 -2.80 24.83
C ASP A 538 25.32 -4.00 24.42
N VAL A 539 25.31 -4.35 23.14
CA VAL A 539 24.59 -5.51 22.62
C VAL A 539 25.27 -6.81 23.02
N LEU A 540 26.60 -6.87 22.86
CA LEU A 540 27.39 -8.08 23.09
C LEU A 540 27.44 -8.48 24.58
N THR A 541 27.29 -7.52 25.50
CA THR A 541 27.24 -7.76 26.95
C THR A 541 25.83 -7.68 27.54
N ALA A 542 24.81 -7.51 26.69
CA ALA A 542 23.42 -7.50 27.14
C ALA A 542 23.04 -8.80 27.86
N SER A 543 22.10 -8.69 28.80
CA SER A 543 21.59 -9.85 29.52
C SER A 543 20.86 -10.81 28.57
N LYS A 544 20.76 -12.10 28.95
CA LYS A 544 19.99 -13.10 28.18
C LYS A 544 18.54 -12.66 27.93
N VAL A 545 17.94 -11.95 28.89
CA VAL A 545 16.57 -11.42 28.80
C VAL A 545 16.49 -10.38 27.68
N MET A 546 17.35 -9.36 27.70
CA MET A 546 17.39 -8.30 26.68
C MET A 546 17.61 -8.85 25.26
N ILE A 547 18.48 -9.85 25.11
CA ILE A 547 18.71 -10.52 23.83
C ILE A 547 17.44 -11.27 23.37
N SER A 548 16.75 -11.94 24.29
CA SER A 548 15.52 -12.67 23.97
C SER A 548 14.39 -11.73 23.56
N GLU A 549 14.24 -10.61 24.28
CA GLU A 549 13.28 -9.54 23.93
C GLU A 549 13.60 -8.93 22.56
N GLY A 550 14.88 -8.64 22.28
CA GLY A 550 15.27 -8.12 20.97
C GLY A 550 15.00 -9.08 19.81
N PHE A 551 15.14 -10.40 20.01
CA PHE A 551 14.72 -11.38 19.00
C PHE A 551 13.20 -11.52 18.89
N ALA A 552 12.46 -11.41 20.00
CA ALA A 552 11.01 -11.38 19.98
C ALA A 552 10.48 -10.18 19.18
N ASP A 553 11.12 -9.01 19.30
CA ASP A 553 10.80 -7.82 18.49
C ASP A 553 11.06 -8.06 16.98
N ILE A 554 12.13 -8.76 16.63
CA ILE A 554 12.42 -9.15 15.23
C ILE A 554 11.35 -10.11 14.69
N GLU A 555 10.90 -11.07 15.51
CA GLU A 555 9.83 -12.01 15.18
C GLU A 555 8.47 -11.30 15.04
N ALA A 556 8.20 -10.29 15.87
CA ALA A 556 6.99 -9.49 15.86
C ALA A 556 6.79 -8.68 14.56
N VAL A 557 7.85 -8.45 13.79
CA VAL A 557 7.77 -7.79 12.47
C VAL A 557 7.94 -8.77 11.29
N SER A 558 7.93 -10.07 11.57
CA SER A 558 8.10 -11.18 10.62
C SER A 558 9.35 -11.06 9.74
N PHE A 559 10.52 -10.81 10.35
CA PHE A 559 11.80 -11.01 9.65
C PHE A 559 12.24 -12.48 9.56
N GLY A 560 11.71 -13.34 10.44
CA GLY A 560 12.01 -14.77 10.46
C GLY A 560 10.75 -15.64 10.57
N GLU A 561 10.88 -16.91 10.18
CA GLU A 561 9.91 -17.99 10.38
C GLU A 561 10.14 -18.63 11.77
N PRO A 562 9.15 -18.68 12.67
CA PRO A 562 9.32 -19.34 13.96
C PRO A 562 9.62 -20.82 13.74
N ALA A 563 10.60 -21.33 14.46
CA ALA A 563 10.87 -22.76 14.52
C ALA A 563 10.09 -23.39 15.67
N ALA A 564 9.74 -24.67 15.56
CA ALA A 564 8.98 -25.37 16.59
C ALA A 564 9.79 -25.46 17.91
N GLY A 565 9.15 -25.18 19.04
CA GLY A 565 9.74 -25.33 20.37
C GLY A 565 10.72 -24.20 20.74
N SER A 566 11.86 -24.57 21.33
CA SER A 566 12.89 -23.61 21.79
C SER A 566 13.91 -23.23 20.70
N ILE A 567 13.70 -23.63 19.45
CA ILE A 567 14.59 -23.36 18.31
C ILE A 567 14.38 -21.90 17.83
N PRO A 568 15.44 -21.14 17.50
CA PRO A 568 15.29 -19.75 17.04
C PRO A 568 14.57 -19.66 15.69
N ALA A 569 13.96 -18.49 15.43
CA ALA A 569 13.37 -18.21 14.13
C ALA A 569 14.40 -18.28 12.98
N LYS A 570 14.01 -18.91 11.88
CA LYS A 570 14.79 -18.98 10.63
C LYS A 570 14.63 -17.68 9.86
N PHE A 571 15.70 -16.96 9.60
CA PHE A 571 15.64 -15.78 8.75
C PHE A 571 15.53 -16.16 7.28
N HIS A 572 14.62 -15.49 6.57
CA HIS A 572 14.52 -15.68 5.12
C HIS A 572 15.76 -15.06 4.45
N PRO A 573 16.47 -15.77 3.55
CA PRO A 573 17.75 -15.27 3.01
C PRO A 573 17.66 -13.98 2.20
N ILE A 574 16.54 -13.72 1.52
CA ILE A 574 16.27 -12.40 0.92
C ILE A 574 16.30 -11.26 1.96
N TRP A 575 15.80 -11.47 3.19
CA TRP A 575 15.87 -10.44 4.24
C TRP A 575 17.27 -10.29 4.81
N LEU A 576 18.05 -11.37 4.90
CA LEU A 576 19.46 -11.27 5.26
C LEU A 576 20.24 -10.47 4.20
N GLU A 577 19.96 -10.70 2.91
CA GLU A 577 20.55 -9.93 1.81
C GLU A 577 20.10 -8.45 1.88
N CYS A 578 18.81 -8.16 2.07
CA CYS A 578 18.33 -6.79 2.28
C CYS A 578 19.05 -6.09 3.43
N THR A 579 19.25 -6.76 4.57
CA THR A 579 19.99 -6.22 5.71
C THR A 579 21.45 -5.93 5.37
N LEU A 580 22.13 -6.83 4.65
CA LEU A 580 23.52 -6.65 4.20
C LEU A 580 23.67 -5.46 3.24
N GLN A 581 22.73 -5.30 2.31
CA GLN A 581 22.70 -4.20 1.34
C GLN A 581 22.39 -2.87 2.02
N PHE A 582 21.45 -2.86 2.98
CA PHE A 582 21.03 -1.67 3.68
C PHE A 582 22.11 -1.10 4.63
N MET A 583 22.84 -1.96 5.35
CA MET A 583 23.75 -1.48 6.39
C MET A 583 25.00 -0.74 5.86
N GLY A 584 25.34 -0.89 4.58
CA GLY A 584 26.52 -0.27 3.96
C GLY A 584 27.84 -0.98 4.32
N GLU A 585 28.93 -0.58 3.67
CA GLU A 585 30.24 -1.24 3.82
C GLU A 585 30.83 -1.10 5.22
N SER A 586 30.82 0.11 5.79
CA SER A 586 31.40 0.38 7.11
C SER A 586 30.77 -0.47 8.21
N ASN A 587 29.45 -0.64 8.19
CA ASN A 587 28.77 -1.51 9.17
C ASN A 587 29.03 -2.98 8.89
N ARG A 588 29.09 -3.41 7.61
CA ARG A 588 29.47 -4.80 7.28
C ARG A 588 30.82 -5.16 7.88
N ILE A 589 31.82 -4.28 7.71
CA ILE A 589 33.15 -4.44 8.29
C ILE A 589 33.08 -4.46 9.83
N ARG A 590 32.39 -3.49 10.44
CA ARG A 590 32.26 -3.36 11.90
C ARG A 590 31.65 -4.59 12.57
N TYR A 591 30.51 -5.07 12.09
CA TYR A 591 29.81 -6.22 12.68
C TYR A 591 30.59 -7.52 12.43
N MET A 592 31.06 -7.75 11.21
CA MET A 592 31.84 -8.94 10.87
C MET A 592 33.13 -9.05 11.68
N ARG A 593 33.86 -7.94 11.85
CA ARG A 593 35.07 -7.89 12.68
C ARG A 593 34.79 -8.40 14.10
N GLN A 594 33.73 -7.90 14.72
CA GLN A 594 33.37 -8.29 16.10
C GLN A 594 32.96 -9.77 16.17
N VAL A 595 32.19 -10.27 15.20
CA VAL A 595 31.82 -11.69 15.12
C VAL A 595 33.06 -12.58 15.03
N LEU A 596 34.01 -12.25 14.15
CA LEU A 596 35.25 -13.02 13.99
C LEU A 596 36.12 -13.00 15.26
N MET A 597 36.25 -11.85 15.91
CA MET A 597 36.99 -11.72 17.16
C MET A 597 36.35 -12.57 18.28
N ILE A 598 35.02 -12.56 18.41
CA ILE A 598 34.30 -13.39 19.40
C ILE A 598 34.47 -14.88 19.09
N CYS A 599 34.33 -15.27 17.82
CA CYS A 599 34.51 -16.67 17.42
C CYS A 599 35.92 -17.16 17.78
N HIS A 600 36.96 -16.36 17.49
CA HIS A 600 38.33 -16.70 17.85
C HIS A 600 38.53 -16.81 19.36
N LEU A 601 38.10 -15.80 20.15
CA LEU A 601 38.22 -15.80 21.61
C LEU A 601 37.55 -17.03 22.25
N THR A 602 36.43 -17.46 21.69
CA THR A 602 35.68 -18.62 22.18
C THR A 602 36.41 -19.94 21.86
N VAL A 603 36.94 -20.08 20.64
CA VAL A 603 37.67 -21.30 20.23
C VAL A 603 39.01 -21.43 20.95
N SER A 604 39.71 -20.31 21.20
CA SER A 604 41.01 -20.30 21.88
C SER A 604 40.94 -20.61 23.39
N ASN A 605 39.75 -20.67 24.00
CA ASN A 605 39.54 -20.99 25.41
C ASN A 605 38.58 -22.18 25.62
N PRO A 606 39.00 -23.43 25.30
CA PRO A 606 38.12 -24.59 25.26
C PRO A 606 37.62 -25.12 26.62
N ASP A 607 38.20 -24.70 27.75
CA ASP A 607 37.93 -25.22 29.10
C ASP A 607 36.48 -25.02 29.65
N ARG A 608 35.54 -24.47 28.85
CA ARG A 608 34.17 -24.19 29.32
C ARG A 608 33.04 -24.89 28.55
N GLY A 609 33.31 -26.07 27.98
CA GLY A 609 32.27 -26.98 27.46
C GLY A 609 31.79 -26.70 26.03
N PHE A 610 32.68 -26.18 25.18
CA PHE A 610 32.33 -25.71 23.83
C PHE A 610 32.49 -26.80 22.76
N SER A 611 31.66 -26.73 21.71
CA SER A 611 31.92 -27.41 20.45
C SER A 611 32.52 -26.43 19.44
N PRO A 612 33.82 -26.51 19.12
CA PRO A 612 34.46 -25.68 18.10
C PRO A 612 33.78 -25.77 16.72
N ALA A 613 33.02 -26.85 16.47
CA ALA A 613 32.30 -27.06 15.22
C ALA A 613 31.22 -25.99 14.96
N VAL A 614 30.59 -25.44 16.01
CA VAL A 614 29.54 -24.40 15.87
C VAL A 614 30.14 -23.08 15.39
N TYR A 615 31.22 -22.63 16.03
CA TYR A 615 31.90 -21.39 15.67
C TYR A 615 32.58 -21.44 14.29
N ARG A 616 32.99 -22.63 13.86
CA ARG A 616 33.44 -22.86 12.47
C ARG A 616 32.32 -22.61 11.44
N ARG A 617 31.05 -22.85 11.77
CA ARG A 617 29.90 -22.54 10.88
C ARG A 617 29.69 -21.02 10.76
N HIS A 618 29.74 -20.29 11.88
CA HIS A 618 29.69 -18.82 11.85
C HIS A 618 30.87 -18.23 11.06
N LEU A 619 32.08 -18.74 11.25
CA LEU A 619 33.25 -18.33 10.46
C LEU A 619 33.03 -18.59 8.96
N LYS A 620 32.51 -19.76 8.58
CA LYS A 620 32.15 -20.05 7.19
C LYS A 620 31.19 -19.00 6.63
N ARG A 621 30.15 -18.64 7.38
CA ARG A 621 29.20 -17.60 6.96
C ARG A 621 29.87 -16.25 6.73
N CYS A 622 30.75 -15.79 7.63
CA CYS A 622 31.52 -14.56 7.43
C CYS A 622 32.35 -14.60 6.13
N MET A 623 33.04 -15.70 5.86
CA MET A 623 33.86 -15.84 4.64
C MET A 623 33.01 -15.83 3.37
N ASP A 624 31.81 -16.42 3.41
CA ASP A 624 30.88 -16.41 2.28
C ASP A 624 30.37 -14.97 2.03
N VAL A 625 30.11 -14.19 3.09
CA VAL A 625 29.76 -12.75 2.97
C VAL A 625 30.93 -11.93 2.41
N CYS A 626 32.18 -12.16 2.85
CA CYS A 626 33.36 -11.49 2.28
C CYS A 626 33.45 -11.69 0.76
N LYS A 627 33.25 -12.94 0.30
CA LYS A 627 33.27 -13.27 -1.13
C LYS A 627 32.11 -12.62 -1.88
N ALA A 628 30.90 -12.70 -1.33
CA ALA A 628 29.70 -12.18 -1.96
C ALA A 628 29.70 -10.65 -2.12
N PHE A 629 30.38 -9.93 -1.22
CA PHE A 629 30.44 -8.47 -1.19
C PHE A 629 31.83 -7.88 -1.49
N ARG A 630 32.78 -8.72 -1.90
CA ARG A 630 34.17 -8.32 -2.22
C ARG A 630 34.84 -7.54 -1.10
N LEU A 631 34.59 -7.92 0.15
CA LEU A 631 35.19 -7.29 1.32
C LEU A 631 36.62 -7.81 1.48
N ASP A 632 37.59 -6.89 1.52
CA ASP A 632 38.99 -7.22 1.80
C ASP A 632 39.14 -7.59 3.29
N MET A 633 39.72 -8.76 3.58
CA MET A 633 39.99 -9.18 4.95
C MET A 633 40.93 -8.21 5.67
N ASN A 634 41.82 -7.52 4.94
CA ASN A 634 42.71 -6.53 5.53
C ASN A 634 41.96 -5.27 6.01
N SER A 635 40.79 -4.96 5.44
CA SER A 635 40.00 -3.80 5.86
C SER A 635 39.32 -4.01 7.21
N LEU A 636 39.23 -5.26 7.69
CA LEU A 636 38.62 -5.61 8.97
C LEU A 636 39.44 -5.16 10.18
N SER A 637 40.70 -4.78 10.01
CA SER A 637 41.58 -4.36 11.13
C SER A 637 41.59 -5.38 12.28
N LEU A 638 41.65 -6.67 11.93
CA LEU A 638 41.75 -7.77 12.90
C LEU A 638 43.17 -7.84 13.49
N ASN A 639 43.29 -8.38 14.70
CA ASN A 639 44.61 -8.65 15.28
C ASN A 639 45.29 -9.82 14.54
N MET A 640 46.62 -9.94 14.68
CA MET A 640 47.41 -10.94 13.95
C MET A 640 46.92 -12.37 14.24
N GLU A 641 46.60 -12.67 15.50
CA GLU A 641 46.15 -13.99 15.95
C GLU A 641 44.82 -14.41 15.27
N VAL A 642 43.86 -13.50 15.15
CA VAL A 642 42.60 -13.75 14.45
C VAL A 642 42.83 -13.90 12.95
N CYS A 643 43.71 -13.08 12.35
CA CYS A 643 44.08 -13.22 10.94
C CYS A 643 44.68 -14.60 10.63
N GLU A 644 45.62 -15.06 11.45
CA GLU A 644 46.21 -16.40 11.32
C GLU A 644 45.16 -17.50 11.48
N TRP A 645 44.25 -17.37 12.45
CA TRP A 645 43.19 -18.33 12.69
C TRP A 645 42.23 -18.44 11.49
N VAL A 646 41.82 -17.31 10.91
CA VAL A 646 40.98 -17.29 9.71
C VAL A 646 41.72 -17.85 8.49
N ALA A 647 43.02 -17.57 8.35
CA ALA A 647 43.85 -18.11 7.28
C ALA A 647 43.97 -19.64 7.35
N ARG A 648 44.22 -20.19 8.55
CA ARG A 648 44.28 -21.66 8.78
C ARG A 648 42.96 -22.32 8.41
N PHE A 649 41.83 -21.75 8.83
CA PHE A 649 40.50 -22.26 8.47
C PHE A 649 40.25 -22.25 6.97
N SER A 650 40.72 -21.22 6.27
CA SER A 650 40.56 -21.09 4.82
C SER A 650 41.41 -22.11 4.04
N ALA A 651 42.52 -22.57 4.62
CA ALA A 651 43.41 -23.59 4.05
C ALA A 651 42.94 -25.03 4.30
N GLU A 652 42.08 -25.26 5.30
CA GLU A 652 41.49 -26.57 5.62
C GLU A 652 40.30 -26.96 4.71
N ARG A 653 39.95 -26.14 3.70
CA ARG A 653 38.80 -26.34 2.80
C ARG A 653 39.11 -27.05 1.51
#